data_AF-A0A9N8P7U5-F1
#
_entry.id   AF-A0A9N8P7U5-F1
#
_cell.length_a   1.000
_cell.length_b   1.000
_cell.length_c   1.000
_cell.angle_alpha   90.00
_cell.angle_beta   90.00
_cell.angle_gamma   90.00
#
_symmetry.space_group_name_H-M   'P 1'
#
loop_
_entity.id
_entity.type
_entity.pdbx_description
1 polymer ?
#
loop_
_entity_poly.entity_id
_entity_poly.type
_entity_poly.pdbx_seq_one_letter_code
_entity_poly.pdbx_strand_id
1 'polypeptide(L)'
;MDLCQVFDQELEALGIETVQKETIHPRKSYKMNSSCADILLFASHKWSVSTPSLLYDTKDNMGQTTTNKFWVDVQLRYGDYDSHDIERYVRAKYLDYTSDSMSIYPSATGLMIGIDLAYNLYSAYGQYFPGLKQLVQQAMAKVMKANPALYVLRERIRKGLQLYASESNQEFLNSQNYSELFSNQIQLFIDDTNVYRVTIHKTFEGNLTTKPINGAIFIFNPRTGQLFLKIIHTSVWAGQKRLGQLAKWKTAEEVAALIRSLPVEEQPKQLIVTRKGLLDPLEVHLLDFPNISIRASELQLPFQAAMKVEKLGDMILRATEPQMVLFNLYDEWLKSISSYTAFSRLILILRALHVNQDKTKLLLRPDKTVITQEHHIWPTLSDDDWIKVETQLRDLILNDYGKKNNVNVSSLTQSEVRDIILGMEISAPSMQRQQAAEIEKQQEEQAQLTAVTTKTQNVNGEDIVVTTTSQFEQQTFASKTEWRTRAIATSNLRTRANNIYISSEDIRDDEEHFTYIMPKNILKRFITIADLRVQVAGYLYGTSPPDNKQIKEVKAIVMVPQVGNTRDIQLPRNLPENDILNSLEPLGWIHTSAGNETSYMAAQDVTQHARLMNQHESWDKKTVTMTVSFTPGSVSLSAWSLTPSGYTWGAENKDMSSDQPSGFNPGAGFGEKSQLLLSDRIRGMFFVPDDERWNWSFMGSGFGDKEKGRIYVDVGVPKRFYDDVHRPVHFQNFAELEDVWVDRSDNLA
;
A
#
# COMPACT_ATOMS: atom_id res chain seq x y z
N MET A 1 -39.81 1.71 8.98
CA MET A 1 -39.53 2.23 7.62
C MET A 1 -40.28 1.41 6.59
N ASP A 2 -40.06 0.10 6.51
CA ASP A 2 -40.74 -0.78 5.55
C ASP A 2 -42.28 -0.63 5.59
N LEU A 3 -42.87 -0.60 6.79
CA LEU A 3 -44.32 -0.36 6.94
C LEU A 3 -44.75 1.02 6.45
N CYS A 4 -43.94 2.08 6.63
CA CYS A 4 -44.25 3.40 6.08
C CYS A 4 -44.32 3.34 4.54
N GLN A 5 -43.33 2.71 3.90
CA GLN A 5 -43.31 2.55 2.44
C GLN A 5 -44.49 1.73 1.93
N VAL A 6 -44.90 0.69 2.67
CA VAL A 6 -46.08 -0.10 2.33
C VAL A 6 -47.36 0.75 2.42
N PHE A 7 -47.52 1.56 3.47
CA PHE A 7 -48.68 2.45 3.57
C PHE A 7 -48.66 3.56 2.51
N ASP A 8 -47.49 4.09 2.16
CA ASP A 8 -47.33 5.09 1.09
C ASP A 8 -47.73 4.55 -0.30
N GLN A 9 -47.57 3.25 -0.54
CA GLN A 9 -48.01 2.61 -1.78
C GLN A 9 -49.52 2.40 -1.87
N GLU A 10 -50.22 2.42 -0.73
CA GLU A 10 -51.65 2.08 -0.60
C GLU A 10 -52.51 3.27 -0.16
N LEU A 11 -52.04 4.50 -0.40
CA LEU A 11 -52.72 5.73 0.03
C LEU A 11 -54.16 5.82 -0.48
N GLU A 12 -54.35 5.66 -1.79
CA GLU A 12 -55.67 5.77 -2.42
C GLU A 12 -56.60 4.61 -2.02
N ALA A 13 -56.09 3.37 -2.05
CA ALA A 13 -56.87 2.17 -1.77
C ALA A 13 -57.42 2.13 -0.34
N LEU A 14 -56.66 2.67 0.62
CA LEU A 14 -57.04 2.74 2.02
C LEU A 14 -57.63 4.08 2.44
N GLY A 15 -57.70 5.07 1.54
CA GLY A 15 -58.19 6.41 1.85
C GLY A 15 -57.29 7.17 2.85
N ILE A 16 -55.98 6.94 2.81
CA ILE A 16 -54.99 7.64 3.63
C ILE A 16 -54.59 8.95 2.92
N GLU A 17 -54.68 10.07 3.63
CA GLU A 17 -54.22 11.38 3.16
C GLU A 17 -52.70 11.50 3.29
N THR A 18 -52.14 11.06 4.41
CA THR A 18 -50.71 11.17 4.70
C THR A 18 -50.27 10.08 5.66
N VAL A 19 -49.09 9.50 5.39
CA VAL A 19 -48.37 8.62 6.30
C VAL A 19 -47.24 9.42 6.94
N GLN A 20 -47.31 9.61 8.25
CA GLN A 20 -46.28 10.31 9.00
C GLN A 20 -45.49 9.30 9.84
N LYS A 21 -44.19 9.21 9.62
CA LYS A 21 -43.29 8.55 10.57
C LYS A 21 -43.00 9.51 11.72
N GLU A 22 -43.24 9.05 12.95
CA GLU A 22 -43.00 9.84 14.14
C GLU A 22 -41.51 9.99 14.45
N THR A 23 -41.17 11.04 15.19
CA THR A 23 -39.81 11.22 15.71
C THR A 23 -39.62 10.31 16.92
N ILE A 24 -39.00 9.16 16.70
CA ILE A 24 -38.86 8.11 17.71
C ILE A 24 -37.68 8.41 18.63
N HIS A 25 -37.90 8.33 19.95
CA HIS A 25 -36.83 8.43 20.93
C HIS A 25 -35.78 7.31 20.72
N PRO A 26 -34.46 7.58 20.76
CA PRO A 26 -33.41 6.60 20.39
C PRO A 26 -33.45 5.28 21.16
N ARG A 27 -34.06 5.27 22.34
CA ARG A 27 -34.16 4.10 23.23
C ARG A 27 -35.53 3.43 23.27
N LYS A 28 -36.51 3.90 22.48
CA LYS A 28 -37.89 3.40 22.52
C LYS A 28 -37.97 1.90 22.21
N SER A 29 -37.18 1.44 21.24
CA SER A 29 -37.19 0.05 20.75
C SER A 29 -36.90 -1.02 21.81
N TYR A 30 -36.28 -0.65 22.94
CA TYR A 30 -36.01 -1.55 24.06
C TYR A 30 -36.59 -1.05 25.39
N LYS A 31 -37.53 -0.10 25.34
CA LYS A 31 -38.26 0.38 26.52
C LYS A 31 -39.52 -0.47 26.71
N MET A 32 -39.47 -1.40 27.67
CA MET A 32 -40.50 -2.43 27.85
C MET A 32 -41.65 -2.07 28.81
N ASN A 33 -41.64 -0.84 29.37
CA ASN A 33 -42.60 -0.39 30.36
C ASN A 33 -43.56 0.71 29.86
N SER A 34 -43.28 1.34 28.72
CA SER A 34 -44.14 2.37 28.12
C SER A 34 -43.76 2.54 26.65
N SER A 35 -44.69 2.98 25.82
CA SER A 35 -44.45 3.19 24.39
C SER A 35 -45.08 4.49 23.85
N CYS A 36 -44.84 4.74 22.58
CA CYS A 36 -45.44 5.81 21.77
C CYS A 36 -45.64 5.31 20.34
N ALA A 37 -46.49 5.99 19.56
CA ALA A 37 -46.70 5.68 18.15
C ALA A 37 -45.39 5.79 17.34
N ASP A 38 -45.18 4.87 16.39
CA ASP A 38 -44.08 4.94 15.41
C ASP A 38 -44.54 5.55 14.08
N ILE A 39 -45.78 5.27 13.70
CA ILE A 39 -46.40 5.74 12.46
C ILE A 39 -47.77 6.31 12.81
N LEU A 40 -48.12 7.43 12.21
CA LEU A 40 -49.43 8.05 12.27
C LEU A 40 -50.01 8.16 10.86
N LEU A 41 -51.21 7.61 10.69
CA LEU A 41 -51.96 7.67 9.44
C LEU A 41 -53.08 8.69 9.58
N PHE A 42 -53.19 9.58 8.60
CA PHE A 42 -54.27 10.56 8.51
C PHE A 42 -55.27 10.10 7.45
N ALA A 43 -56.55 10.07 7.80
CA ALA A 43 -57.60 9.69 6.87
C ALA A 43 -57.99 10.88 5.97
N SER A 44 -58.13 10.63 4.67
CA SER A 44 -58.71 11.60 3.72
C SER A 44 -60.15 12.00 4.09
N HIS A 45 -60.89 11.06 4.68
CA HIS A 45 -62.22 11.26 5.25
C HIS A 45 -62.26 10.70 6.67
N LYS A 46 -63.24 9.84 6.99
CA LYS A 46 -63.34 9.15 8.27
C LYS A 46 -63.29 7.65 8.04
N TRP A 47 -62.50 6.95 8.83
CA TRP A 47 -62.55 5.49 8.89
C TRP A 47 -63.52 5.04 9.96
N SER A 48 -64.41 4.12 9.63
CA SER A 48 -65.09 3.28 10.63
C SER A 48 -64.11 2.22 11.11
N VAL A 49 -63.95 2.10 12.43
CA VAL A 49 -62.98 1.17 13.03
C VAL A 49 -63.68 0.03 13.76
N SER A 50 -63.05 -1.15 13.74
CA SER A 50 -63.50 -2.32 14.49
C SER A 50 -63.25 -2.17 15.99
N THR A 51 -63.86 -3.04 16.78
CA THR A 51 -63.34 -3.33 18.13
C THR A 51 -61.95 -3.97 18.04
N PRO A 52 -61.08 -3.84 19.07
CA PRO A 52 -59.76 -4.44 19.03
C PRO A 52 -59.78 -5.97 18.84
N SER A 53 -59.10 -6.48 17.82
CA SER A 53 -59.04 -7.91 17.47
C SER A 53 -57.61 -8.33 17.09
N LEU A 54 -57.36 -9.64 17.00
CA LEU A 54 -56.09 -10.17 16.53
C LEU A 54 -55.97 -10.07 15.00
N LEU A 55 -54.74 -10.12 14.50
CA LEU A 55 -54.42 -9.98 13.07
C LEU A 55 -55.14 -11.01 12.18
N TYR A 56 -55.32 -12.24 12.68
CA TYR A 56 -55.93 -13.34 11.92
C TYR A 56 -57.39 -13.63 12.32
N ASP A 57 -57.99 -12.80 13.19
CA ASP A 57 -59.42 -12.89 13.46
C ASP A 57 -60.20 -12.51 12.19
N THR A 58 -61.17 -13.36 11.82
CA THR A 58 -61.93 -13.26 10.57
C THR A 58 -63.25 -12.50 10.70
N LYS A 59 -63.71 -12.24 11.93
CA LYS A 59 -64.98 -11.57 12.21
C LYS A 59 -64.74 -10.18 12.81
N ASP A 60 -64.44 -9.22 11.95
CA ASP A 60 -64.38 -7.82 12.36
C ASP A 60 -65.76 -7.17 12.22
N ASN A 61 -66.37 -6.82 13.35
CA ASN A 61 -67.54 -5.96 13.37
C ASN A 61 -67.06 -4.52 13.38
N MET A 62 -67.25 -3.82 12.25
CA MET A 62 -67.01 -2.38 12.17
C MET A 62 -67.99 -1.67 13.09
N GLY A 63 -67.46 -0.98 14.11
CA GLY A 63 -68.27 -0.29 15.10
C GLY A 63 -68.85 1.03 14.56
N GLN A 64 -69.62 1.71 15.39
CA GLN A 64 -70.06 3.10 15.12
C GLN A 64 -68.94 4.13 15.36
N THR A 65 -67.82 3.71 15.94
CA THR A 65 -66.66 4.57 16.19
C THR A 65 -65.99 4.95 14.87
N THR A 66 -65.79 6.25 14.67
CA THR A 66 -65.07 6.78 13.51
C THR A 66 -63.82 7.54 13.95
N THR A 67 -62.79 7.52 13.12
CA THR A 67 -61.51 8.20 13.40
C THR A 67 -60.93 8.85 12.15
N ASN A 68 -60.14 9.90 12.36
CA ASN A 68 -59.36 10.58 11.32
C ASN A 68 -57.85 10.37 11.49
N LYS A 69 -57.42 9.83 12.65
CA LYS A 69 -56.01 9.61 12.99
C LYS A 69 -55.85 8.18 13.50
N PHE A 70 -54.96 7.42 12.91
CA PHE A 70 -54.74 6.02 13.28
C PHE A 70 -53.25 5.78 13.50
N TRP A 71 -52.88 5.30 14.69
CA TRP A 71 -51.46 5.05 15.01
C TRP A 71 -51.07 3.58 14.82
N VAL A 72 -49.80 3.35 14.50
CA VAL A 72 -49.16 2.04 14.50
C VAL A 72 -47.95 2.07 15.43
N ASP A 73 -47.84 1.07 16.30
CA ASP A 73 -46.73 0.86 17.23
C ASP A 73 -46.11 -0.52 16.99
N VAL A 74 -44.79 -0.56 16.72
CA VAL A 74 -44.03 -1.78 16.48
C VAL A 74 -43.20 -2.12 17.71
N GLN A 75 -43.55 -3.22 18.36
CA GLN A 75 -42.89 -3.76 19.55
C GLN A 75 -41.96 -4.92 19.17
N LEU A 76 -40.74 -4.86 19.69
CA LEU A 76 -39.77 -5.95 19.58
C LEU A 76 -39.69 -6.69 20.90
N ARG A 77 -39.61 -8.02 20.81
CA ARG A 77 -39.45 -8.92 21.96
C ARG A 77 -38.36 -9.92 21.66
N TYR A 78 -37.67 -10.38 22.70
CA TYR A 78 -36.87 -11.59 22.65
C TYR A 78 -37.47 -12.61 23.63
N GLY A 79 -38.27 -13.56 23.12
CA GLY A 79 -38.96 -14.55 23.94
C GLY A 79 -38.03 -15.61 24.52
N ASP A 80 -38.55 -16.35 25.50
CA ASP A 80 -37.91 -17.52 26.09
C ASP A 80 -38.85 -18.74 26.01
N TYR A 81 -38.39 -19.88 26.51
CA TYR A 81 -39.16 -21.12 26.46
C TYR A 81 -40.52 -21.02 27.15
N ASP A 82 -40.57 -20.33 28.29
CA ASP A 82 -41.80 -20.21 29.09
C ASP A 82 -42.76 -19.17 28.52
N SER A 83 -42.23 -18.17 27.80
CA SER A 83 -42.98 -17.07 27.25
C SER A 83 -42.47 -16.67 25.86
N HIS A 84 -43.16 -17.21 24.85
CA HIS A 84 -42.93 -16.90 23.42
C HIS A 84 -44.24 -16.77 22.61
N ASP A 85 -45.40 -16.84 23.27
CA ASP A 85 -46.69 -16.54 22.64
C ASP A 85 -46.77 -15.03 22.34
N ILE A 86 -46.61 -14.68 21.07
CA ILE A 86 -46.59 -13.30 20.60
C ILE A 86 -47.99 -12.68 20.61
N GLU A 87 -49.06 -13.45 20.38
CA GLU A 87 -50.44 -12.95 20.33
C GLU A 87 -50.89 -12.47 21.71
N ARG A 88 -50.63 -13.30 22.73
CA ARG A 88 -50.93 -12.95 24.11
C ARG A 88 -50.12 -11.73 24.56
N TYR A 89 -48.85 -11.64 24.13
CA TYR A 89 -47.97 -10.52 24.46
C TYR A 89 -48.47 -9.20 23.86
N VAL A 90 -48.74 -9.14 22.55
CA VAL A 90 -49.18 -7.90 21.90
C VAL A 90 -50.53 -7.43 22.43
N ARG A 91 -51.44 -8.36 22.73
CA ARG A 91 -52.72 -8.02 23.35
C ARG A 91 -52.54 -7.44 24.74
N ALA A 92 -51.72 -8.08 25.57
CA ALA A 92 -51.44 -7.60 26.93
C ALA A 92 -50.81 -6.20 26.89
N LYS A 93 -49.81 -5.98 26.03
CA LYS A 93 -49.13 -4.69 25.89
C LYS A 93 -50.01 -3.60 25.29
N TYR A 94 -50.86 -3.92 24.32
CA TYR A 94 -51.83 -2.96 23.79
C TYR A 94 -52.77 -2.48 24.90
N LEU A 95 -53.34 -3.40 25.68
CA LEU A 95 -54.27 -3.04 26.77
C LEU A 95 -53.57 -2.27 27.89
N ASP A 96 -52.35 -2.67 28.26
CA ASP A 96 -51.50 -1.99 29.25
C ASP A 96 -51.20 -0.55 28.80
N TYR A 97 -50.60 -0.37 27.61
CA TYR A 97 -50.15 0.95 27.15
C TYR A 97 -51.28 1.89 26.73
N THR A 98 -52.43 1.38 26.31
CA THR A 98 -53.59 2.25 25.98
C THR A 98 -54.38 2.69 27.20
N SER A 99 -54.22 2.02 28.35
CA SER A 99 -54.86 2.38 29.61
C SER A 99 -53.92 3.12 30.58
N ASP A 100 -52.62 2.94 30.42
CA ASP A 100 -51.60 3.59 31.23
C ASP A 100 -51.36 5.06 30.82
N SER A 101 -51.21 5.92 31.82
CA SER A 101 -50.93 7.36 31.66
C SER A 101 -49.50 7.69 31.24
N MET A 102 -48.54 6.75 31.37
CA MET A 102 -47.16 6.98 30.95
C MET A 102 -46.95 6.82 29.44
N SER A 103 -47.84 6.10 28.76
CA SER A 103 -47.80 5.89 27.30
C SER A 103 -48.76 6.86 26.62
N ILE A 104 -48.26 7.66 25.69
CA ILE A 104 -49.07 8.69 25.02
C ILE A 104 -49.20 8.32 23.55
N TYR A 105 -50.45 8.13 23.10
CA TYR A 105 -50.80 7.90 21.70
C TYR A 105 -51.58 9.09 21.13
N PRO A 106 -51.37 9.48 19.85
CA PRO A 106 -52.02 10.65 19.26
C PRO A 106 -53.54 10.54 19.06
N SER A 107 -54.10 9.33 19.15
CA SER A 107 -55.53 9.06 19.08
C SER A 107 -55.90 7.80 19.86
N ALA A 108 -57.18 7.60 20.14
CA ALA A 108 -57.69 6.41 20.83
C ALA A 108 -57.74 5.14 19.93
N THR A 109 -57.37 5.28 18.66
CA THR A 109 -57.52 4.24 17.63
C THR A 109 -56.19 3.88 17.00
N GLY A 110 -55.78 2.62 17.08
CA GLY A 110 -54.53 2.18 16.49
C GLY A 110 -54.29 0.69 16.55
N LEU A 111 -53.10 0.30 16.10
CA LEU A 111 -52.65 -1.08 15.94
C LEU A 111 -51.27 -1.27 16.56
N MET A 112 -51.12 -2.28 17.41
CA MET A 112 -49.82 -2.72 17.90
C MET A 112 -49.37 -3.98 17.16
N ILE A 113 -48.18 -3.94 16.58
CA ILE A 113 -47.54 -5.07 15.91
C ILE A 113 -46.39 -5.55 16.79
N GLY A 114 -46.34 -6.83 17.10
CA GLY A 114 -45.24 -7.43 17.87
C GLY A 114 -44.45 -8.43 17.04
N ILE A 115 -43.13 -8.41 17.22
CA ILE A 115 -42.19 -9.35 16.60
C ILE A 115 -41.36 -10.01 17.70
N ASP A 116 -41.41 -11.33 17.77
CA ASP A 116 -40.48 -12.12 18.58
C ASP A 116 -39.23 -12.45 17.77
N LEU A 117 -38.12 -11.85 18.17
CA LEU A 117 -36.82 -11.97 17.50
C LEU A 117 -36.15 -13.33 17.72
N ALA A 118 -36.47 -14.02 18.82
CA ALA A 118 -35.89 -15.32 19.14
C ALA A 118 -36.60 -16.44 18.38
N TYR A 119 -37.93 -16.40 18.38
CA TYR A 119 -38.78 -17.43 17.76
C TYR A 119 -39.19 -17.11 16.32
N ASN A 120 -38.83 -15.92 15.82
CA ASN A 120 -39.19 -15.45 14.48
C ASN A 120 -40.71 -15.44 14.22
N LEU A 121 -41.49 -15.11 15.27
CA LEU A 121 -42.95 -15.03 15.24
C LEU A 121 -43.39 -13.57 15.20
N TYR A 122 -44.57 -13.31 14.64
CA TYR A 122 -45.19 -11.99 14.69
C TYR A 122 -46.70 -12.11 14.87
N SER A 123 -47.31 -11.10 15.46
CA SER A 123 -48.76 -10.91 15.47
C SER A 123 -49.07 -9.43 15.65
N ALA A 124 -50.35 -9.06 15.54
CA ALA A 124 -50.81 -7.72 15.81
C ALA A 124 -52.13 -7.74 16.56
N TYR A 125 -52.34 -6.76 17.43
CA TYR A 125 -53.57 -6.57 18.16
C TYR A 125 -53.92 -5.08 18.22
N GLY A 126 -55.19 -4.78 18.00
CA GLY A 126 -55.68 -3.41 17.97
C GLY A 126 -56.91 -3.30 17.08
N GLN A 127 -57.27 -2.08 16.74
CA GLN A 127 -58.43 -1.80 15.89
C GLN A 127 -58.04 -1.91 14.41
N TYR A 128 -59.03 -2.12 13.55
CA TYR A 128 -58.82 -2.15 12.10
C TYR A 128 -59.85 -1.28 11.39
N PHE A 129 -59.41 -0.56 10.37
CA PHE A 129 -60.29 0.02 9.37
C PHE A 129 -60.30 -0.87 8.11
N PRO A 130 -61.30 -0.73 7.22
CA PRO A 130 -61.42 -1.57 6.02
C PRO A 130 -60.11 -1.65 5.21
N GLY A 131 -59.68 -2.86 4.85
CA GLY A 131 -58.47 -3.11 4.07
C GLY A 131 -57.16 -3.21 4.87
N LEU A 132 -57.07 -2.58 6.06
CA LEU A 132 -55.84 -2.57 6.85
C LEU A 132 -55.34 -3.97 7.23
N LYS A 133 -56.25 -4.84 7.69
CA LYS A 133 -55.90 -6.18 8.18
C LYS A 133 -55.24 -7.02 7.08
N GLN A 134 -55.79 -7.02 5.88
CA GLN A 134 -55.24 -7.74 4.73
C GLN A 134 -53.87 -7.19 4.33
N LEU A 135 -53.71 -5.86 4.32
CA LEU A 135 -52.42 -5.23 4.02
C LEU A 135 -51.35 -5.63 5.03
N VAL A 136 -51.64 -5.52 6.34
CA VAL A 136 -50.68 -5.85 7.39
C VAL A 136 -50.28 -7.32 7.35
N GLN A 137 -51.21 -8.25 7.06
CA GLN A 137 -50.90 -9.67 6.88
C GLN A 137 -49.88 -9.89 5.76
N GLN A 138 -50.10 -9.29 4.59
CA GLN A 138 -49.18 -9.42 3.44
C GLN A 138 -47.84 -8.71 3.70
N ALA A 139 -47.89 -7.52 4.28
CA ALA A 139 -46.73 -6.71 4.58
C ALA A 139 -45.81 -7.41 5.58
N MET A 140 -46.34 -7.88 6.71
CA MET A 140 -45.56 -8.53 7.75
C MET A 140 -44.96 -9.85 7.29
N ALA A 141 -45.69 -10.65 6.49
CA ALA A 141 -45.15 -11.85 5.89
C ALA A 141 -43.92 -11.54 5.02
N LYS A 142 -43.96 -10.46 4.24
CA LYS A 142 -42.84 -10.01 3.40
C LYS A 142 -41.70 -9.42 4.22
N VAL A 143 -41.98 -8.56 5.20
CA VAL A 143 -40.98 -7.97 6.11
C VAL A 143 -40.24 -9.05 6.86
N MET A 144 -40.94 -10.02 7.46
CA MET A 144 -40.30 -11.12 8.17
C MET A 144 -39.40 -11.94 7.24
N LYS A 145 -39.76 -12.11 5.96
CA LYS A 145 -38.92 -12.87 5.03
C LYS A 145 -37.71 -12.09 4.51
N ALA A 146 -37.88 -10.83 4.14
CA ALA A 146 -36.93 -10.09 3.30
C ALA A 146 -36.25 -8.90 3.98
N ASN A 147 -36.57 -8.58 5.24
CA ASN A 147 -35.96 -7.43 5.91
C ASN A 147 -34.46 -7.67 6.17
N PRO A 148 -33.56 -6.76 5.72
CA PRO A 148 -32.11 -6.92 5.87
C PRO A 148 -31.64 -7.00 7.34
N ALA A 149 -32.27 -6.26 8.25
CA ALA A 149 -31.87 -6.28 9.66
C ALA A 149 -32.22 -7.62 10.34
N LEU A 150 -33.40 -8.18 10.03
CA LEU A 150 -33.79 -9.52 10.48
C LEU A 150 -32.90 -10.60 9.85
N TYR A 151 -32.50 -10.44 8.59
CA TYR A 151 -31.52 -11.33 7.95
C TYR A 151 -30.18 -11.32 8.69
N VAL A 152 -29.60 -10.14 8.97
CA VAL A 152 -28.36 -10.00 9.73
C VAL A 152 -28.48 -10.62 11.13
N LEU A 153 -29.62 -10.46 11.82
CA LEU A 153 -29.87 -11.10 13.10
C LEU A 153 -29.80 -12.64 12.99
N ARG A 154 -30.50 -13.21 12.01
CA ARG A 154 -30.51 -14.67 11.78
C ARG A 154 -29.12 -15.20 11.43
N GLU A 155 -28.39 -14.50 10.56
CA GLU A 155 -27.01 -14.88 10.20
C GLU A 155 -26.07 -14.83 11.41
N ARG A 156 -26.20 -13.83 12.29
CA ARG A 156 -25.43 -13.78 13.53
C ARG A 156 -25.78 -14.93 14.48
N ILE A 157 -27.06 -15.27 14.61
CA ILE A 157 -27.50 -16.43 15.41
C ILE A 157 -26.93 -17.72 14.81
N ARG A 158 -27.04 -17.93 13.49
CA ARG A 158 -26.47 -19.10 12.78
C ARG A 158 -24.96 -19.20 12.99
N LYS A 159 -24.21 -18.11 12.79
CA LYS A 159 -22.76 -18.03 13.04
C LYS A 159 -22.43 -18.35 14.51
N GLY A 160 -23.18 -17.81 15.46
CA GLY A 160 -23.01 -18.09 16.89
C GLY A 160 -23.27 -19.55 17.26
N LEU A 161 -24.24 -20.18 16.60
CA LEU A 161 -24.58 -21.60 16.74
C LEU A 161 -23.74 -22.52 15.83
N GLN A 162 -22.86 -21.97 15.00
CA GLN A 162 -22.03 -22.69 14.03
C GLN A 162 -22.85 -23.51 13.01
N LEU A 163 -24.03 -23.02 12.64
CA LEU A 163 -24.89 -23.62 11.63
C LEU A 163 -24.55 -23.04 10.25
N TYR A 164 -24.20 -23.90 9.31
CA TYR A 164 -23.90 -23.52 7.93
C TYR A 164 -24.94 -24.16 7.00
N ALA A 165 -25.65 -23.33 6.23
CA ALA A 165 -26.55 -23.78 5.18
C ALA A 165 -25.95 -23.40 3.82
N SER A 166 -26.07 -24.28 2.83
CA SER A 166 -25.74 -23.98 1.44
C SER A 166 -26.84 -23.12 0.81
N GLU A 167 -26.98 -21.87 1.24
CA GLU A 167 -27.80 -20.90 0.51
C GLU A 167 -27.05 -20.43 -0.74
N SER A 168 -27.78 -20.03 -1.78
CA SER A 168 -27.24 -19.52 -3.04
C SER A 168 -26.53 -18.19 -2.79
N ASN A 169 -25.25 -18.26 -2.42
CA ASN A 169 -24.42 -17.08 -2.22
C ASN A 169 -24.35 -16.26 -3.51
N GLN A 170 -24.42 -14.95 -3.37
CA GLN A 170 -24.10 -14.02 -4.44
C GLN A 170 -22.69 -14.36 -4.97
N GLU A 171 -22.56 -14.64 -6.26
CA GLU A 171 -21.28 -15.06 -6.84
C GLU A 171 -20.20 -14.02 -6.55
N PHE A 172 -19.03 -14.45 -6.09
CA PHE A 172 -17.91 -13.53 -5.88
C PHE A 172 -17.41 -12.97 -7.22
N LEU A 173 -16.75 -11.81 -7.16
CA LEU A 173 -16.06 -11.28 -8.32
C LEU A 173 -14.81 -12.14 -8.57
N ASN A 174 -14.71 -12.71 -9.77
CA ASN A 174 -13.63 -13.57 -10.22
C ASN A 174 -13.24 -13.24 -11.68
N SER A 175 -12.31 -13.99 -12.27
CA SER A 175 -11.82 -13.71 -13.64
C SER A 175 -12.85 -13.99 -14.73
N GLN A 176 -13.90 -14.76 -14.45
CA GLN A 176 -14.95 -15.11 -15.42
C GLN A 176 -16.01 -14.02 -15.54
N ASN A 177 -16.41 -13.41 -14.42
CA ASN A 177 -17.42 -12.34 -14.37
C ASN A 177 -16.81 -10.92 -14.25
N TYR A 178 -15.48 -10.80 -14.40
CA TYR A 178 -14.74 -9.54 -14.33
C TYR A 178 -15.26 -8.42 -15.28
N SER A 179 -15.86 -8.79 -16.42
CA SER A 179 -16.41 -7.83 -17.39
C SER A 179 -17.64 -7.08 -16.86
N GLU A 180 -18.35 -7.61 -15.86
CA GLU A 180 -19.53 -6.98 -15.26
C GLU A 180 -19.25 -5.62 -14.62
N LEU A 181 -17.99 -5.38 -14.22
CA LEU A 181 -17.50 -4.13 -13.63
C LEU A 181 -17.73 -2.91 -14.53
N PHE A 182 -17.87 -3.12 -15.84
CA PHE A 182 -17.97 -2.07 -16.84
C PHE A 182 -19.40 -1.87 -17.37
N SER A 183 -20.38 -2.44 -16.68
CA SER A 183 -21.80 -2.20 -16.98
C SER A 183 -22.23 -0.76 -16.69
N ASN A 184 -23.47 -0.42 -17.07
CA ASN A 184 -24.04 0.89 -16.80
C ASN A 184 -24.33 1.13 -15.30
N GLN A 185 -24.29 0.09 -14.46
CA GLN A 185 -24.47 0.21 -13.02
C GLN A 185 -23.25 0.85 -12.37
N ILE A 186 -23.48 1.75 -11.40
CA ILE A 186 -22.41 2.34 -10.61
C ILE A 186 -21.96 1.30 -9.58
N GLN A 187 -20.68 0.92 -9.68
CA GLN A 187 -20.05 -0.06 -8.79
C GLN A 187 -18.83 0.60 -8.13
N LEU A 188 -18.62 0.37 -6.84
CA LEU A 188 -17.47 0.89 -6.12
C LEU A 188 -16.68 -0.23 -5.46
N PHE A 189 -15.38 -0.30 -5.74
CA PHE A 189 -14.44 -1.08 -4.96
C PHE A 189 -14.17 -0.40 -3.62
N ILE A 190 -14.07 -1.19 -2.56
CA ILE A 190 -13.66 -0.72 -1.24
C ILE A 190 -12.46 -1.56 -0.79
N ASP A 191 -11.32 -0.91 -0.64
CA ASP A 191 -10.12 -1.50 -0.06
C ASP A 191 -9.77 -0.84 1.28
N ASP A 192 -9.71 -1.67 2.32
CA ASP A 192 -9.42 -1.28 3.69
C ASP A 192 -8.02 -1.73 4.15
N THR A 193 -7.15 -2.10 3.20
CA THR A 193 -5.80 -2.60 3.49
C THR A 193 -4.91 -1.53 4.14
N ASN A 194 -5.02 -0.27 3.69
CA ASN A 194 -4.21 0.84 4.16
C ASN A 194 -4.90 1.74 5.21
N VAL A 195 -6.00 1.28 5.81
CA VAL A 195 -6.77 2.08 6.79
C VAL A 195 -6.04 2.18 8.13
N TYR A 196 -5.64 1.05 8.69
CA TYR A 196 -4.86 1.00 9.93
C TYR A 196 -3.43 0.55 9.64
N ARG A 197 -2.51 1.49 9.72
CA ARG A 197 -1.09 1.29 9.40
C ARG A 197 -0.23 1.60 10.61
N VAL A 198 0.84 0.84 10.77
CA VAL A 198 1.77 0.99 11.89
C VAL A 198 3.21 1.01 11.41
N THR A 199 4.04 1.75 12.15
CA THR A 199 5.50 1.61 12.10
C THR A 199 5.93 0.75 13.28
N ILE A 200 6.76 -0.25 13.00
CA ILE A 200 7.25 -1.19 14.01
C ILE A 200 8.60 -0.67 14.51
N HIS A 201 8.74 -0.57 15.82
CA HIS A 201 9.97 -0.17 16.51
C HIS A 201 10.35 -1.27 17.48
N LYS A 202 11.56 -1.82 17.34
CA LYS A 202 12.11 -2.75 18.33
C LYS A 202 12.63 -1.92 19.52
N THR A 203 12.16 -2.21 20.72
CA THR A 203 12.66 -1.58 21.95
C THR A 203 14.02 -2.16 22.31
N PHE A 204 14.70 -1.49 23.24
CA PHE A 204 15.98 -1.94 23.77
C PHE A 204 15.93 -3.36 24.35
N GLU A 205 14.82 -3.71 25.00
CA GLU A 205 14.55 -5.05 25.57
C GLU A 205 14.22 -6.13 24.52
N GLY A 206 14.23 -5.78 23.23
CA GLY A 206 13.87 -6.68 22.14
C GLY A 206 12.39 -6.76 21.81
N ASN A 207 11.51 -6.08 22.57
CA ASN A 207 10.07 -6.08 22.34
C ASN A 207 9.70 -5.28 21.07
N LEU A 208 8.77 -5.79 20.27
CA LEU A 208 8.24 -5.07 19.11
C LEU A 208 7.09 -4.17 19.55
N THR A 209 7.27 -2.86 19.46
CA THR A 209 6.23 -1.85 19.68
C THR A 209 5.74 -1.29 18.36
N THR A 210 4.45 -0.95 18.30
CA THR A 210 3.83 -0.41 17.08
C THR A 210 3.33 1.01 17.33
N LYS A 211 3.62 1.92 16.38
CA LYS A 211 3.08 3.29 16.39
C LYS A 211 2.20 3.50 15.17
N PRO A 212 0.92 3.90 15.35
CA PRO A 212 0.04 4.13 14.23
C PRO A 212 0.51 5.33 13.40
N ILE A 213 0.31 5.25 12.09
CA ILE A 213 0.51 6.34 11.14
C ILE A 213 -0.79 6.59 10.38
N ASN A 214 -0.85 7.70 9.65
CA ASN A 214 -2.01 8.00 8.81
C ASN A 214 -2.27 6.88 7.80
N GLY A 215 -3.54 6.54 7.68
CA GLY A 215 -4.05 5.59 6.70
C GLY A 215 -5.05 6.23 5.76
N ALA A 216 -5.59 5.43 4.85
CA ALA A 216 -6.68 5.87 3.98
C ALA A 216 -7.58 4.70 3.59
N ILE A 217 -8.86 5.01 3.42
CA ILE A 217 -9.83 4.14 2.77
C ILE A 217 -9.79 4.45 1.28
N PHE A 218 -9.70 3.41 0.47
CA PHE A 218 -9.67 3.52 -0.98
C PHE A 218 -11.02 3.08 -1.55
N ILE A 219 -11.79 4.03 -2.08
CA ILE A 219 -13.11 3.77 -2.66
C ILE A 219 -13.07 4.16 -4.14
N PHE A 220 -13.22 3.19 -5.04
CA PHE A 220 -12.86 3.38 -6.45
C PHE A 220 -13.93 2.91 -7.43
N ASN A 221 -14.27 3.75 -8.40
CA ASN A 221 -15.15 3.41 -9.51
C ASN A 221 -14.33 2.89 -10.71
N PRO A 222 -14.41 1.58 -11.04
CA PRO A 222 -13.61 1.00 -12.12
C PRO A 222 -14.03 1.46 -13.52
N ARG A 223 -15.26 1.99 -13.69
CA ARG A 223 -15.72 2.48 -14.97
C ARG A 223 -15.19 3.88 -15.28
N THR A 224 -15.29 4.79 -14.31
CA THR A 224 -14.93 6.21 -14.51
C THR A 224 -13.51 6.54 -14.12
N GLY A 225 -12.85 5.70 -13.31
CA GLY A 225 -11.54 5.99 -12.74
C GLY A 225 -11.60 6.86 -11.49
N GLN A 226 -12.79 7.26 -11.03
CA GLN A 226 -12.95 8.13 -9.88
C GLN A 226 -12.55 7.40 -8.59
N LEU A 227 -11.66 8.02 -7.83
CA LEU A 227 -11.20 7.57 -6.52
C LEU A 227 -11.67 8.57 -5.45
N PHE A 228 -12.44 8.08 -4.50
CA PHE A 228 -12.72 8.75 -3.24
C PHE A 228 -11.72 8.21 -2.20
N LEU A 229 -10.70 9.02 -1.90
CA LEU A 229 -9.65 8.68 -0.97
C LEU A 229 -9.93 9.36 0.39
N LYS A 230 -10.47 8.60 1.34
CA LYS A 230 -10.72 9.11 2.69
C LYS A 230 -9.47 8.92 3.54
N ILE A 231 -8.83 10.01 3.93
CA ILE A 231 -7.67 9.99 4.83
C ILE A 231 -8.16 9.78 6.27
N ILE A 232 -7.57 8.79 6.94
CA ILE A 232 -7.81 8.47 8.35
C ILE A 232 -6.58 8.90 9.16
N HIS A 233 -6.75 10.00 9.89
CA HIS A 233 -5.70 10.56 10.72
C HIS A 233 -5.46 9.72 12.00
N THR A 234 -4.23 9.75 12.51
CA THR A 234 -3.84 9.00 13.73
C THR A 234 -4.69 9.28 14.97
N SER A 235 -5.33 10.46 15.05
CA SER A 235 -6.22 10.83 16.16
C SER A 235 -7.42 9.88 16.32
N VAL A 236 -7.87 9.21 15.25
CA VAL A 236 -8.97 8.23 15.30
C VAL A 236 -8.61 7.02 16.16
N TRP A 237 -7.31 6.70 16.28
CA TRP A 237 -6.84 5.54 17.04
C TRP A 237 -6.53 5.86 18.51
N ALA A 238 -6.54 7.14 18.89
CA ALA A 238 -6.16 7.57 20.23
C ALA A 238 -7.13 7.06 21.29
N GLY A 239 -6.59 6.40 22.33
CA GLY A 239 -7.38 5.85 23.45
C GLY A 239 -8.20 4.59 23.11
N GLN A 240 -8.09 4.07 21.88
CA GLN A 240 -8.87 2.92 21.43
C GLN A 240 -8.09 1.61 21.58
N LYS A 241 -8.82 0.50 21.73
CA LYS A 241 -8.28 -0.87 21.76
C LYS A 241 -8.84 -1.69 20.59
N ARG A 242 -8.19 -2.81 20.26
CA ARG A 242 -8.58 -3.71 19.16
C ARG A 242 -8.69 -2.98 17.81
N LEU A 243 -7.66 -2.19 17.50
CA LEU A 243 -7.62 -1.28 16.35
C LEU A 243 -7.85 -1.97 14.99
N GLY A 244 -7.46 -3.24 14.84
CA GLY A 244 -7.72 -4.01 13.62
C GLY A 244 -9.22 -4.27 13.36
N GLN A 245 -10.02 -4.44 14.42
CA GLN A 245 -11.48 -4.53 14.28
C GLN A 245 -12.07 -3.14 14.04
N LEU A 246 -11.65 -2.15 14.83
CA LEU A 246 -12.12 -0.76 14.70
C LEU A 246 -11.91 -0.21 13.29
N ALA A 247 -10.79 -0.53 12.63
CA ALA A 247 -10.50 -0.10 11.27
C ALA A 247 -11.59 -0.52 10.26
N LYS A 248 -12.12 -1.75 10.39
CA LYS A 248 -13.18 -2.27 9.51
C LYS A 248 -14.51 -1.56 9.73
N TRP A 249 -14.88 -1.35 11.00
CA TRP A 249 -16.09 -0.60 11.36
C TRP A 249 -16.01 0.86 10.94
N LYS A 250 -14.86 1.50 11.16
CA LYS A 250 -14.63 2.88 10.73
C LYS A 250 -14.67 3.01 9.21
N THR A 251 -14.16 2.00 8.49
CA THR A 251 -14.29 1.94 7.03
C THR A 251 -15.75 1.91 6.60
N ALA A 252 -16.55 1.00 7.17
CA ALA A 252 -17.96 0.89 6.83
C ALA A 252 -18.76 2.14 7.18
N GLU A 253 -18.47 2.79 8.30
CA GLU A 253 -19.05 4.06 8.70
C GLU A 253 -18.78 5.17 7.67
N GLU A 254 -17.53 5.36 7.26
CA GLU A 254 -17.13 6.39 6.29
C GLU A 254 -17.67 6.10 4.88
N VAL A 255 -17.75 4.83 4.48
CA VAL A 255 -18.38 4.42 3.21
C VAL A 255 -19.87 4.76 3.23
N ALA A 256 -20.59 4.42 4.32
CA ALA A 256 -22.01 4.76 4.45
C ALA A 256 -22.23 6.29 4.47
N ALA A 257 -21.33 7.05 5.11
CA ALA A 257 -21.37 8.51 5.11
C ALA A 257 -21.17 9.09 3.70
N LEU A 258 -20.23 8.54 2.92
CA LEU A 258 -20.05 8.92 1.51
C LEU A 258 -21.31 8.65 0.69
N ILE A 259 -21.91 7.46 0.83
CA ILE A 259 -23.14 7.12 0.07
C ILE A 259 -24.29 8.06 0.44
N ARG A 260 -24.44 8.42 1.73
CA ARG A 260 -25.43 9.43 2.17
C ARG A 260 -25.19 10.81 1.57
N SER A 261 -23.95 11.17 1.26
CA SER A 261 -23.62 12.47 0.67
C SER A 261 -23.85 12.53 -0.85
N LEU A 262 -23.96 11.38 -1.51
CA LEU A 262 -24.18 11.30 -2.94
C LEU A 262 -25.68 11.43 -3.28
N PRO A 263 -26.04 12.16 -4.36
CA PRO A 263 -27.38 12.13 -4.93
C PRO A 263 -27.80 10.70 -5.27
N VAL A 264 -29.11 10.41 -5.25
CA VAL A 264 -29.64 9.05 -5.46
C VAL A 264 -29.26 8.47 -6.82
N GLU A 265 -29.06 9.33 -7.82
CA GLU A 265 -28.63 8.98 -9.18
C GLU A 265 -27.17 8.54 -9.23
N GLU A 266 -26.33 9.04 -8.33
CA GLU A 266 -24.90 8.72 -8.24
C GLU A 266 -24.60 7.62 -7.22
N GLN A 267 -25.60 7.20 -6.44
CA GLN A 267 -25.43 6.13 -5.46
C GLN A 267 -25.13 4.79 -6.15
N PRO A 268 -24.16 4.02 -5.62
CA PRO A 268 -23.79 2.74 -6.20
C PRO A 268 -24.93 1.73 -6.07
N LYS A 269 -25.08 0.86 -7.08
CA LYS A 269 -25.96 -0.32 -6.99
C LYS A 269 -25.25 -1.52 -6.38
N GLN A 270 -23.92 -1.52 -6.43
CA GLN A 270 -23.09 -2.59 -5.89
C GLN A 270 -21.80 -2.05 -5.28
N LEU A 271 -21.45 -2.58 -4.11
CA LEU A 271 -20.16 -2.39 -3.46
C LEU A 271 -19.37 -3.68 -3.54
N ILE A 272 -18.10 -3.59 -3.93
CA ILE A 272 -17.21 -4.74 -4.07
C ILE A 272 -16.10 -4.61 -3.03
N VAL A 273 -16.07 -5.50 -2.05
CA VAL A 273 -15.05 -5.51 -1.01
C VAL A 273 -13.87 -6.37 -1.42
N THR A 274 -12.65 -5.86 -1.27
CA THR A 274 -11.42 -6.64 -1.51
C THR A 274 -11.16 -7.67 -0.41
N ARG A 275 -11.66 -7.43 0.81
CA ARG A 275 -11.46 -8.31 1.97
C ARG A 275 -12.79 -8.71 2.59
N LYS A 276 -13.00 -10.01 2.77
CA LYS A 276 -14.24 -10.60 3.36
C LYS A 276 -14.57 -10.06 4.75
N GLY A 277 -13.56 -9.63 5.51
CA GLY A 277 -13.76 -9.06 6.85
C GLY A 277 -14.56 -7.75 6.88
N LEU A 278 -14.82 -7.12 5.73
CA LEU A 278 -15.57 -5.88 5.61
C LEU A 278 -17.06 -6.11 5.26
N LEU A 279 -17.47 -7.34 4.91
CA LEU A 279 -18.87 -7.68 4.61
C LEU A 279 -19.78 -7.37 5.80
N ASP A 280 -19.53 -8.01 6.95
CA ASP A 280 -20.38 -7.88 8.13
C ASP A 280 -20.53 -6.40 8.60
N PRO A 281 -19.47 -5.57 8.70
CA PRO A 281 -19.62 -4.16 9.04
C PRO A 281 -20.44 -3.35 8.01
N LEU A 282 -20.24 -3.59 6.71
CA LEU A 282 -20.97 -2.85 5.66
C LEU A 282 -22.46 -3.22 5.65
N GLU A 283 -22.81 -4.50 5.80
CA GLU A 283 -24.21 -4.94 5.90
C GLU A 283 -24.96 -4.23 7.02
N VAL A 284 -24.29 -3.98 8.15
CA VAL A 284 -24.86 -3.28 9.31
C VAL A 284 -25.00 -1.78 9.06
N HIS A 285 -23.98 -1.15 8.48
CA HIS A 285 -23.99 0.29 8.24
C HIS A 285 -24.87 0.72 7.06
N LEU A 286 -25.21 -0.23 6.16
CA LEU A 286 -26.01 0.00 4.96
C LEU A 286 -27.46 -0.51 5.07
N LEU A 287 -27.96 -0.76 6.28
CA LEU A 287 -29.37 -1.11 6.51
C LEU A 287 -30.35 -0.03 5.99
N ASP A 288 -29.92 1.23 5.94
CA ASP A 288 -30.68 2.34 5.37
C ASP A 288 -30.75 2.29 3.82
N PHE A 289 -29.93 1.44 3.19
CA PHE A 289 -29.74 1.35 1.73
C PHE A 289 -30.02 -0.07 1.21
N PRO A 290 -31.27 -0.58 1.29
CA PRO A 290 -31.61 -1.96 0.97
C PRO A 290 -31.38 -2.33 -0.52
N ASN A 291 -31.26 -1.34 -1.41
CA ASN A 291 -31.06 -1.53 -2.83
C ASN A 291 -29.58 -1.66 -3.25
N ILE A 292 -28.65 -1.51 -2.31
CA ILE A 292 -27.21 -1.61 -2.57
C ILE A 292 -26.76 -3.02 -2.23
N SER A 293 -26.28 -3.76 -3.23
CA SER A 293 -25.70 -5.09 -3.03
C SER A 293 -24.25 -5.01 -2.56
N ILE A 294 -23.83 -5.95 -1.71
CA ILE A 294 -22.44 -6.02 -1.21
C ILE A 294 -21.87 -7.36 -1.67
N ARG A 295 -20.82 -7.31 -2.48
CA ARG A 295 -20.16 -8.46 -3.11
C ARG A 295 -18.71 -8.56 -2.65
N ALA A 296 -18.23 -9.76 -2.36
CA ALA A 296 -16.81 -9.99 -2.13
C ALA A 296 -16.06 -10.31 -3.44
N SER A 297 -14.78 -9.93 -3.49
CA SER A 297 -13.85 -10.30 -4.56
C SER A 297 -13.00 -11.51 -4.16
N GLU A 298 -12.85 -12.47 -5.07
CA GLU A 298 -11.81 -13.51 -5.01
C GLU A 298 -10.48 -13.00 -5.58
N LEU A 299 -10.54 -11.98 -6.43
CA LEU A 299 -9.36 -11.33 -6.99
C LEU A 299 -8.63 -10.53 -5.90
N GLN A 300 -7.33 -10.79 -5.71
CA GLN A 300 -6.49 -10.01 -4.81
C GLN A 300 -5.93 -8.78 -5.52
N LEU A 301 -6.79 -7.80 -5.80
CA LEU A 301 -6.41 -6.58 -6.53
C LEU A 301 -5.36 -5.75 -5.76
N PRO A 302 -4.39 -5.12 -6.44
CA PRO A 302 -3.23 -4.50 -5.80
C PRO A 302 -3.49 -3.03 -5.38
N PHE A 303 -4.71 -2.67 -4.98
CA PHE A 303 -5.04 -1.28 -4.62
C PHE A 303 -4.20 -0.74 -3.47
N GLN A 304 -3.72 -1.62 -2.58
CA GLN A 304 -2.78 -1.24 -1.53
C GLN A 304 -1.49 -0.57 -2.05
N ALA A 305 -1.09 -0.87 -3.30
CA ALA A 305 0.09 -0.29 -3.94
C ALA A 305 -0.12 1.16 -4.39
N ALA A 306 -1.36 1.69 -4.39
CA ALA A 306 -1.62 3.09 -4.69
C ALA A 306 -0.87 4.04 -3.75
N MET A 307 -0.63 3.61 -2.50
CA MET A 307 0.19 4.35 -1.52
C MET A 307 1.66 4.52 -1.91
N LYS A 308 2.15 3.70 -2.85
CA LYS A 308 3.53 3.75 -3.36
C LYS A 308 3.73 4.85 -4.41
N VAL A 309 2.63 5.46 -4.88
CA VAL A 309 2.61 6.64 -5.74
C VAL A 309 2.82 7.88 -4.88
N GLU A 310 3.84 8.69 -5.20
CA GLU A 310 4.29 9.80 -4.36
C GLU A 310 3.18 10.80 -4.05
N LYS A 311 2.38 11.18 -5.06
CA LYS A 311 1.29 12.16 -4.93
C LYS A 311 0.26 11.73 -3.88
N LEU A 312 -0.13 10.46 -3.87
CA LEU A 312 -1.08 9.91 -2.90
C LEU A 312 -0.43 9.66 -1.53
N GLY A 313 0.76 9.06 -1.52
CA GLY A 313 1.49 8.72 -0.30
C GLY A 313 1.89 9.93 0.54
N ASP A 314 2.46 10.96 -0.09
CA ASP A 314 2.88 12.19 0.59
C ASP A 314 1.67 12.95 1.15
N MET A 315 0.57 13.01 0.40
CA MET A 315 -0.64 13.70 0.85
C MET A 315 -1.21 13.06 2.11
N ILE A 316 -1.28 11.72 2.15
CA ILE A 316 -1.76 10.99 3.33
C ILE A 316 -0.84 11.18 4.53
N LEU A 317 0.49 11.17 4.32
CA LEU A 317 1.45 11.37 5.39
C LEU A 317 1.45 12.79 5.96
N ARG A 318 1.17 13.81 5.13
CA ARG A 318 1.15 15.23 5.54
C ARG A 318 -0.17 15.68 6.13
N ALA A 319 -1.26 14.93 5.94
CA ALA A 319 -2.57 15.29 6.45
C ALA A 319 -2.58 15.42 7.98
N THR A 320 -3.09 16.54 8.48
CA THR A 320 -3.22 16.87 9.90
C THR A 320 -4.59 16.52 10.48
N GLU A 321 -5.58 16.25 9.62
CA GLU A 321 -6.95 15.92 9.99
C GLU A 321 -7.58 14.91 9.01
N PRO A 322 -8.68 14.22 9.39
CA PRO A 322 -9.42 13.36 8.48
C PRO A 322 -10.11 14.18 7.38
N GLN A 323 -9.87 13.82 6.11
CA GLN A 323 -10.45 14.53 4.96
C GLN A 323 -10.73 13.57 3.80
N MET A 324 -11.72 13.91 2.97
CA MET A 324 -12.03 13.20 1.73
C MET A 324 -11.38 13.92 0.56
N VAL A 325 -10.63 13.19 -0.26
CA VAL A 325 -9.98 13.74 -1.45
C VAL A 325 -10.41 12.97 -2.70
N LEU A 326 -10.75 13.70 -3.75
CA LEU A 326 -11.17 13.14 -5.03
C LEU A 326 -10.00 13.11 -6.01
N PHE A 327 -9.83 11.97 -6.68
CA PHE A 327 -8.89 11.80 -7.78
C PHE A 327 -9.57 11.10 -8.96
N ASN A 328 -8.96 11.22 -10.13
CA ASN A 328 -9.22 10.32 -11.24
C ASN A 328 -7.95 9.50 -11.52
N LEU A 329 -7.99 8.19 -11.26
CA LEU A 329 -6.84 7.30 -11.48
C LEU A 329 -6.59 6.99 -12.95
N TYR A 330 -7.51 7.34 -13.85
CA TYR A 330 -7.30 7.20 -15.28
C TYR A 330 -6.77 8.46 -15.94
N ASP A 331 -6.63 9.57 -15.20
CA ASP A 331 -6.30 10.88 -15.77
C ASP A 331 -7.21 11.17 -16.98
N GLU A 332 -6.66 11.14 -18.20
CA GLU A 332 -7.40 11.33 -19.46
C GLU A 332 -7.46 10.09 -20.36
N TRP A 333 -7.08 8.90 -19.88
CA TRP A 333 -7.03 7.68 -20.70
C TRP A 333 -8.37 7.34 -21.38
N LEU A 334 -9.49 7.68 -20.75
CA LEU A 334 -10.82 7.42 -21.32
C LEU A 334 -11.12 8.19 -22.63
N LYS A 335 -10.26 9.13 -23.02
CA LYS A 335 -10.35 9.79 -24.34
C LYS A 335 -9.88 8.89 -25.48
N SER A 336 -8.89 8.02 -25.26
CA SER A 336 -8.30 7.15 -26.29
C SER A 336 -8.62 5.66 -26.11
N ILE A 337 -8.90 5.21 -24.88
CA ILE A 337 -9.14 3.80 -24.58
C ILE A 337 -10.42 3.57 -23.76
N SER A 338 -10.95 2.34 -23.84
CA SER A 338 -12.13 1.94 -23.07
C SER A 338 -11.86 1.87 -21.56
N SER A 339 -12.91 1.94 -20.73
CA SER A 339 -12.81 1.73 -19.28
C SER A 339 -12.20 0.37 -18.91
N TYR A 340 -12.49 -0.68 -19.70
CA TYR A 340 -11.91 -2.00 -19.50
C TYR A 340 -10.38 -1.99 -19.66
N THR A 341 -9.90 -1.35 -20.72
CA THR A 341 -8.48 -1.21 -21.01
C THR A 341 -7.81 -0.31 -19.97
N ALA A 342 -8.43 0.80 -19.60
CA ALA A 342 -7.91 1.75 -18.61
C ALA A 342 -7.78 1.09 -17.22
N PHE A 343 -8.77 0.30 -16.81
CA PHE A 343 -8.70 -0.47 -15.57
C PHE A 343 -7.59 -1.52 -15.63
N SER A 344 -7.47 -2.24 -16.75
CA SER A 344 -6.42 -3.24 -16.92
C SER A 344 -5.01 -2.63 -16.86
N ARG A 345 -4.81 -1.46 -17.50
CA ARG A 345 -3.57 -0.66 -17.39
C ARG A 345 -3.30 -0.27 -15.93
N LEU A 346 -4.30 0.24 -15.22
CA LEU A 346 -4.16 0.61 -13.80
C LEU A 346 -3.75 -0.59 -12.94
N ILE A 347 -4.43 -1.74 -13.08
CA ILE A 347 -4.10 -2.95 -12.32
C ILE A 347 -2.69 -3.43 -12.64
N LEU A 348 -2.26 -3.37 -13.90
CA LEU A 348 -0.91 -3.73 -14.31
C LEU A 348 0.15 -2.84 -13.64
N ILE A 349 -0.05 -1.52 -13.65
CA ILE A 349 0.84 -0.56 -12.99
C ILE A 349 0.90 -0.80 -11.48
N LEU A 350 -0.27 -0.92 -10.83
CA LEU A 350 -0.35 -1.13 -9.39
C LEU A 350 0.24 -2.49 -8.98
N ARG A 351 0.07 -3.54 -9.77
CA ARG A 351 0.68 -4.85 -9.54
C ARG A 351 2.20 -4.78 -9.67
N ALA A 352 2.71 -4.11 -10.71
CA ALA A 352 4.14 -3.91 -10.90
C ALA A 352 4.75 -3.09 -9.74
N LEU A 353 4.08 -2.02 -9.28
CA LEU A 353 4.46 -1.26 -8.09
C LEU A 353 4.43 -2.12 -6.82
N HIS A 354 3.48 -3.05 -6.71
CA HIS A 354 3.41 -3.99 -5.60
C HIS A 354 4.64 -4.91 -5.58
N VAL A 355 5.00 -5.48 -6.74
CA VAL A 355 6.11 -6.42 -6.94
C VAL A 355 7.47 -5.76 -6.81
N ASN A 356 7.75 -4.72 -7.60
CA ASN A 356 9.02 -4.00 -7.60
C ASN A 356 8.79 -2.51 -7.87
N GLN A 357 8.70 -1.74 -6.79
CA GLN A 357 8.45 -0.31 -6.84
C GLN A 357 9.52 0.46 -7.62
N ASP A 358 10.79 0.18 -7.34
CA ASP A 358 11.92 0.93 -7.92
C ASP A 358 11.99 0.75 -9.44
N LYS A 359 11.93 -0.50 -9.92
CA LYS A 359 11.94 -0.79 -11.36
C LYS A 359 10.72 -0.21 -12.06
N THR A 360 9.54 -0.38 -11.47
CA THR A 360 8.30 0.15 -12.07
C THR A 360 8.35 1.67 -12.25
N LYS A 361 8.87 2.41 -11.26
CA LYS A 361 9.03 3.87 -11.37
C LYS A 361 10.00 4.28 -12.47
N LEU A 362 11.06 3.50 -12.70
CA LEU A 362 11.98 3.72 -13.81
C LEU A 362 11.32 3.45 -15.17
N LEU A 363 10.53 2.38 -15.28
CA LEU A 363 9.80 2.06 -16.51
C LEU A 363 8.75 3.12 -16.85
N LEU A 364 8.09 3.70 -15.84
CA LEU A 364 7.12 4.78 -16.03
C LEU A 364 7.77 6.10 -16.46
N ARG A 365 9.03 6.34 -16.10
CA ARG A 365 9.75 7.59 -16.41
C ARG A 365 11.16 7.29 -16.93
N PRO A 366 11.29 6.79 -18.17
CA PRO A 366 12.57 6.37 -18.73
C PRO A 366 13.48 7.57 -19.04
N ASP A 367 12.91 8.75 -19.32
CA ASP A 367 13.65 9.97 -19.64
C ASP A 367 13.02 11.21 -18.98
N LYS A 368 13.81 12.28 -18.83
CA LYS A 368 13.40 13.57 -18.23
C LYS A 368 12.36 14.30 -19.07
N THR A 369 12.29 14.03 -20.38
CA THR A 369 11.26 14.60 -21.27
C THR A 369 9.84 14.16 -20.91
N VAL A 370 9.69 13.00 -20.27
CA VAL A 370 8.39 12.48 -19.82
C VAL A 370 7.98 13.18 -18.53
N ILE A 371 7.03 14.11 -18.67
CA ILE A 371 6.47 14.85 -17.53
C ILE A 371 5.14 14.26 -17.05
N THR A 372 4.89 14.38 -15.75
CA THR A 372 3.56 14.20 -15.17
C THR A 372 2.95 15.58 -14.98
N GLN A 373 1.77 15.83 -15.57
CA GLN A 373 1.07 17.10 -15.38
C GLN A 373 0.64 17.28 -13.92
N GLU A 374 0.51 18.53 -13.46
CA GLU A 374 0.22 18.84 -12.06
C GLU A 374 -1.08 18.19 -11.56
N HIS A 375 -2.12 18.17 -12.39
CA HIS A 375 -3.41 17.57 -12.07
C HIS A 375 -3.46 16.05 -12.32
N HIS A 376 -2.48 15.48 -13.03
CA HIS A 376 -2.39 14.05 -13.32
C HIS A 376 -1.67 13.24 -12.23
N ILE A 377 -1.85 11.93 -12.27
CA ILE A 377 -1.16 10.97 -11.40
C ILE A 377 -0.04 10.27 -12.17
N TRP A 378 -0.30 9.93 -13.43
CA TRP A 378 0.60 9.16 -14.27
C TRP A 378 1.38 10.04 -15.25
N PRO A 379 2.57 9.60 -15.71
CA PRO A 379 3.29 10.28 -16.78
C PRO A 379 2.43 10.41 -18.04
N THR A 380 2.57 11.53 -18.74
CA THR A 380 1.90 11.74 -20.03
C THR A 380 2.71 11.04 -21.11
N LEU A 381 2.14 9.99 -21.70
CA LEU A 381 2.74 9.16 -22.73
C LEU A 381 1.79 9.05 -23.93
N SER A 382 2.36 8.81 -25.11
CA SER A 382 1.59 8.42 -26.30
C SER A 382 1.00 7.01 -26.14
N ASP A 383 -0.03 6.66 -26.92
CA ASP A 383 -0.62 5.31 -26.86
C ASP A 383 0.40 4.23 -27.26
N ASP A 384 1.29 4.51 -28.22
CA ASP A 384 2.38 3.59 -28.62
C ASP A 384 3.41 3.36 -27.50
N ASP A 385 3.75 4.42 -26.75
CA ASP A 385 4.68 4.30 -25.63
C ASP A 385 4.03 3.58 -24.44
N TRP A 386 2.72 3.78 -24.23
CA TRP A 386 1.97 2.99 -23.25
C TRP A 386 2.02 1.50 -23.56
N ILE A 387 1.89 1.07 -24.82
CA ILE A 387 1.99 -0.34 -25.21
C ILE A 387 3.36 -0.94 -24.84
N LYS A 388 4.45 -0.18 -25.08
CA LYS A 388 5.81 -0.60 -24.71
C LYS A 388 5.95 -0.73 -23.20
N VAL A 389 5.49 0.27 -22.44
CA VAL A 389 5.55 0.27 -20.98
C VAL A 389 4.71 -0.87 -20.40
N GLU A 390 3.49 -1.07 -20.87
CA GLU A 390 2.62 -2.17 -20.44
C GLU A 390 3.29 -3.54 -20.65
N THR A 391 3.94 -3.74 -21.79
CA THR A 391 4.69 -4.98 -22.07
C THR A 391 5.81 -5.18 -21.04
N GLN A 392 6.60 -4.14 -20.77
CA GLN A 392 7.68 -4.20 -19.77
C GLN A 392 7.17 -4.43 -18.33
N LEU A 393 6.03 -3.84 -17.96
CA LEU A 393 5.40 -4.05 -16.66
C LEU A 393 4.88 -5.48 -16.50
N ARG A 394 4.26 -6.02 -17.56
CA ARG A 394 3.81 -7.42 -17.59
C ARG A 394 5.00 -8.37 -17.41
N ASP A 395 6.08 -8.17 -18.17
CA ASP A 395 7.26 -9.02 -18.09
C ASP A 395 7.92 -8.92 -16.71
N LEU A 396 7.94 -7.74 -16.09
CA LEU A 396 8.43 -7.57 -14.72
C LEU A 396 7.64 -8.41 -13.71
N ILE A 397 6.31 -8.41 -13.80
CA ILE A 397 5.44 -9.19 -12.91
C ILE A 397 5.64 -10.69 -13.13
N LEU A 398 5.63 -11.14 -14.39
CA LEU A 398 5.76 -12.55 -14.72
C LEU A 398 7.14 -13.10 -14.35
N ASN A 399 8.22 -12.34 -14.56
CA ASN A 399 9.56 -12.74 -14.17
C ASN A 399 9.72 -12.86 -12.65
N ASP A 400 9.06 -12.01 -11.86
CA ASP A 400 9.04 -12.14 -10.40
C ASP A 400 8.27 -13.40 -9.97
N TYR A 401 7.12 -13.66 -10.59
CA TYR A 401 6.34 -14.88 -10.35
C TYR A 401 7.13 -16.14 -10.70
N GLY A 402 7.77 -16.17 -11.87
CA GLY A 402 8.58 -17.29 -12.34
C GLY A 402 9.77 -17.56 -11.43
N LYS A 403 10.44 -16.53 -10.92
CA LYS A 403 11.54 -16.67 -9.94
C LYS A 403 11.08 -17.17 -8.58
N LYS A 404 9.93 -16.70 -8.08
CA LYS A 404 9.40 -17.13 -6.78
C LYS A 404 8.89 -18.57 -6.78
N ASN A 405 8.31 -19.00 -7.89
CA ASN A 405 7.68 -20.31 -8.02
C ASN A 405 8.52 -21.31 -8.82
N ASN A 406 9.73 -20.92 -9.26
CA ASN A 406 10.60 -21.71 -10.15
C ASN A 406 9.87 -22.22 -11.41
N VAL A 407 9.12 -21.34 -12.07
CA VAL A 407 8.36 -21.64 -13.29
C VAL A 407 8.93 -20.84 -14.46
N ASN A 408 9.11 -21.50 -15.61
CA ASN A 408 9.47 -20.82 -16.84
C ASN A 408 8.26 -20.02 -17.39
N VAL A 409 8.42 -18.70 -17.51
CA VAL A 409 7.35 -17.76 -17.89
C VAL A 409 6.77 -18.08 -19.27
N SER A 410 7.56 -18.64 -20.20
CA SER A 410 7.07 -18.99 -21.55
C SER A 410 6.07 -20.14 -21.55
N SER A 411 6.00 -20.94 -20.48
CA SER A 411 5.06 -22.05 -20.36
C SER A 411 3.65 -21.63 -19.91
N LEU A 412 3.45 -20.34 -19.57
CA LEU A 412 2.18 -19.82 -19.07
C LEU A 412 1.20 -19.53 -20.21
N THR A 413 -0.03 -20.00 -20.05
CA THR A 413 -1.16 -19.69 -20.92
C THR A 413 -1.65 -18.26 -20.71
N GLN A 414 -2.38 -17.68 -21.68
CA GLN A 414 -2.94 -16.33 -21.56
C GLN A 414 -3.92 -16.19 -20.38
N SER A 415 -4.67 -17.25 -20.05
CA SER A 415 -5.53 -17.28 -18.86
C SER A 415 -4.71 -17.24 -17.57
N GLU A 416 -3.63 -18.01 -17.47
CA GLU A 416 -2.75 -18.01 -16.29
C GLU A 416 -2.05 -16.65 -16.13
N VAL A 417 -1.58 -16.04 -17.23
CA VAL A 417 -1.00 -14.68 -17.22
C VAL A 417 -2.00 -13.66 -16.66
N ARG A 418 -3.25 -13.70 -17.14
CA ARG A 418 -4.32 -12.81 -16.64
C ARG A 418 -4.58 -13.05 -15.15
N ASP A 419 -4.69 -14.30 -14.73
CA ASP A 419 -5.00 -14.68 -13.35
C ASP A 419 -3.86 -14.27 -12.39
N ILE A 420 -2.59 -14.39 -12.80
CA ILE A 420 -1.43 -13.88 -12.05
C ILE A 420 -1.53 -12.35 -11.87
N ILE A 421 -1.84 -11.61 -12.93
CA ILE A 421 -1.94 -10.14 -12.88
C ILE A 421 -3.12 -9.71 -11.99
N LEU A 422 -4.25 -10.42 -12.05
CA LEU A 422 -5.41 -10.17 -11.20
C LEU A 422 -5.22 -10.66 -9.76
N GLY A 423 -4.20 -11.48 -9.50
CA GLY A 423 -3.84 -11.97 -8.16
C GLY A 423 -4.71 -13.15 -7.71
N MET A 424 -5.10 -14.02 -8.63
CA MET A 424 -5.71 -15.31 -8.30
C MET A 424 -4.64 -16.33 -7.93
N GLU A 425 -4.98 -17.23 -7.02
CA GLU A 425 -4.12 -18.37 -6.69
C GLU A 425 -4.19 -19.39 -7.84
N ILE A 426 -3.08 -19.56 -8.55
CA ILE A 426 -2.94 -20.58 -9.59
C ILE A 426 -2.00 -21.69 -9.13
N SER A 427 -2.33 -22.93 -9.49
CA SER A 427 -1.40 -24.05 -9.34
C SER A 427 -0.24 -23.89 -10.32
N ALA A 428 0.99 -24.09 -9.87
CA ALA A 428 2.14 -24.08 -10.78
C ALA A 428 1.97 -25.12 -11.90
N PRO A 429 2.28 -24.78 -13.16
CA PRO A 429 2.15 -25.70 -14.29
C PRO A 429 3.04 -26.93 -14.10
N SER A 430 2.53 -28.10 -14.48
CA SER A 430 3.23 -29.38 -14.30
C SER A 430 4.54 -29.47 -15.08
N MET A 431 5.52 -30.22 -14.54
CA MET A 431 6.84 -30.42 -15.17
C MET A 431 6.78 -30.94 -16.62
N GLN A 432 5.80 -31.80 -16.93
CA GLN A 432 5.60 -32.29 -18.30
C GLN A 432 5.21 -31.16 -19.28
N ARG A 433 4.39 -30.20 -18.85
CA ARG A 433 3.99 -29.07 -19.68
C ARG A 433 5.16 -28.10 -19.90
N GLN A 434 6.00 -27.93 -18.89
CA GLN A 434 7.22 -27.12 -19.00
C GLN A 434 8.21 -27.72 -20.02
N GLN A 435 8.42 -29.04 -19.98
CA GLN A 435 9.28 -29.74 -20.94
C GLN A 435 8.73 -29.67 -22.38
N ALA A 436 7.41 -29.79 -22.56
CA ALA A 436 6.78 -29.68 -23.87
C ALA A 436 6.98 -28.29 -24.51
N ALA A 437 6.80 -27.22 -23.72
CA ALA A 437 7.01 -25.84 -24.18
C ALA A 437 8.48 -25.55 -24.54
N GLU A 438 9.45 -26.15 -23.82
CA GLU A 438 10.87 -26.05 -24.16
C GLU A 438 11.21 -26.77 -25.47
N ILE A 439 10.62 -27.94 -25.73
CA ILE A 439 10.79 -28.68 -26.99
C ILE A 439 10.20 -27.90 -28.17
N GLU A 440 9.01 -27.32 -28.01
CA GLU A 440 8.34 -26.53 -29.05
C GLU A 440 9.14 -25.27 -29.39
N LYS A 441 9.69 -24.59 -28.38
CA LYS A 441 10.58 -23.44 -28.58
C LYS A 441 11.88 -23.81 -29.29
N GLN A 442 12.47 -24.97 -28.97
CA GLN A 442 13.64 -25.48 -29.71
C GLN A 442 13.32 -25.78 -31.17
N GLN A 443 12.10 -26.24 -31.48
CA GLN A 443 11.64 -26.47 -32.84
C GLN A 443 11.38 -25.15 -33.60
N GLU A 444 10.83 -24.13 -32.95
CA GLU A 444 10.63 -22.80 -33.54
C GLU A 444 11.97 -22.07 -33.78
N GLU A 445 12.91 -22.16 -32.83
CA GLU A 445 14.28 -21.62 -32.97
C GLU A 445 15.04 -22.35 -34.10
N GLN A 446 14.80 -23.65 -34.30
CA GLN A 446 15.31 -24.39 -35.47
C GLN A 446 14.62 -23.97 -36.79
N ALA A 447 13.34 -23.58 -36.77
CA ALA A 447 12.61 -23.16 -37.96
C ALA A 447 12.97 -21.73 -38.44
N GLN A 448 13.40 -20.84 -37.53
CA GLN A 448 13.82 -19.46 -37.87
C GLN A 448 15.27 -19.33 -38.38
N LEU A 449 16.06 -20.41 -38.38
CA LEU A 449 17.41 -20.44 -38.97
C LEU A 449 17.37 -20.63 -40.50
N THR A 450 16.74 -19.71 -41.24
CA THR A 450 16.99 -19.57 -42.69
C THR A 450 17.86 -18.33 -42.93
N ALA A 451 19.14 -18.57 -43.21
CA ALA A 451 20.11 -17.52 -43.51
C ALA A 451 19.77 -16.81 -44.84
N VAL A 452 19.70 -15.47 -44.82
CA VAL A 452 19.55 -14.67 -46.05
C VAL A 452 20.95 -14.43 -46.64
N THR A 453 21.22 -15.05 -47.78
CA THR A 453 22.42 -14.81 -48.59
C THR A 453 22.16 -13.68 -49.57
N THR A 454 22.87 -12.56 -49.44
CA THR A 454 22.80 -11.46 -50.42
C THR A 454 24.06 -11.47 -51.27
N LYS A 455 23.90 -11.56 -52.60
CA LYS A 455 25.00 -11.57 -53.57
C LYS A 455 25.10 -10.21 -54.26
N THR A 456 26.24 -9.53 -54.13
CA THR A 456 26.48 -8.20 -54.72
C THR A 456 27.87 -8.14 -55.34
N GLN A 457 28.07 -7.42 -56.45
CA GLN A 457 29.39 -7.28 -57.10
C GLN A 457 30.11 -5.99 -56.71
N ASN A 458 31.43 -6.05 -56.58
CA ASN A 458 32.25 -4.84 -56.45
C ASN A 458 32.51 -4.18 -57.83
N VAL A 459 33.08 -2.98 -57.82
CA VAL A 459 33.34 -2.16 -59.03
C VAL A 459 34.33 -2.82 -60.02
N ASN A 460 35.03 -3.88 -59.60
CA ASN A 460 35.96 -4.66 -60.41
C ASN A 460 35.37 -6.01 -60.88
N GLY A 461 34.06 -6.25 -60.68
CA GLY A 461 33.34 -7.40 -61.22
C GLY A 461 33.47 -8.71 -60.43
N GLU A 462 33.95 -8.67 -59.19
CA GLU A 462 34.02 -9.84 -58.32
C GLU A 462 32.73 -9.99 -57.48
N ASP A 463 32.19 -11.21 -57.45
CA ASP A 463 31.00 -11.58 -56.70
C ASP A 463 31.28 -11.66 -55.19
N ILE A 464 30.68 -10.77 -54.39
CA ILE A 464 30.67 -10.86 -52.93
C ILE A 464 29.38 -11.55 -52.49
N VAL A 465 29.51 -12.70 -51.84
CA VAL A 465 28.40 -13.43 -51.21
C VAL A 465 28.47 -13.18 -49.70
N VAL A 466 27.54 -12.39 -49.17
CA VAL A 466 27.43 -12.15 -47.72
C VAL A 466 26.30 -13.02 -47.17
N THR A 467 26.66 -14.02 -46.38
CA THR A 467 25.73 -14.87 -45.63
C THR A 467 25.62 -14.32 -44.22
N THR A 468 24.50 -13.67 -43.89
CA THR A 468 24.31 -13.14 -42.53
C THR A 468 23.61 -14.20 -41.67
N THR A 469 24.38 -14.91 -40.86
CA THR A 469 23.86 -15.84 -39.84
C THR A 469 23.89 -15.16 -38.47
N SER A 470 22.69 -14.95 -37.92
CA SER A 470 22.39 -14.46 -36.56
C SER A 470 22.07 -12.97 -36.40
N GLN A 471 20.99 -12.73 -35.64
CA GLN A 471 20.59 -11.44 -35.06
C GLN A 471 21.50 -10.99 -33.90
N PHE A 472 22.51 -11.78 -33.53
CA PHE A 472 23.38 -11.51 -32.38
C PHE A 472 24.31 -10.31 -32.62
N GLU A 473 24.68 -10.05 -33.88
CA GLU A 473 25.55 -8.92 -34.27
C GLU A 473 24.80 -7.58 -34.41
N GLN A 474 23.46 -7.55 -34.29
CA GLN A 474 22.67 -6.31 -34.25
C GLN A 474 22.45 -5.77 -32.82
N GLN A 475 22.93 -6.47 -31.78
CA GLN A 475 23.05 -5.83 -30.47
C GLN A 475 24.20 -4.84 -30.53
N THR A 476 23.84 -3.57 -30.76
CA THR A 476 24.75 -2.43 -30.60
C THR A 476 25.37 -2.51 -29.21
N PHE A 477 26.60 -3.02 -29.12
CA PHE A 477 27.36 -3.06 -27.89
C PHE A 477 27.73 -1.62 -27.51
N ALA A 478 26.86 -0.96 -26.75
CA ALA A 478 27.09 0.38 -26.22
C ALA A 478 28.08 0.27 -25.06
N SER A 479 29.38 0.39 -25.34
CA SER A 479 30.48 0.37 -24.37
C SER A 479 30.57 1.63 -23.49
N LYS A 480 29.68 2.62 -23.67
CA LYS A 480 29.56 3.75 -22.75
C LYS A 480 28.63 3.36 -21.62
N THR A 481 29.18 3.16 -20.43
CA THR A 481 28.41 2.98 -19.19
C THR A 481 27.39 4.12 -19.07
N GLU A 482 26.11 3.80 -19.27
CA GLU A 482 25.04 4.81 -19.31
C GLU A 482 24.77 5.35 -17.89
N TRP A 483 25.58 6.33 -17.49
CA TRP A 483 25.52 6.96 -16.18
C TRP A 483 24.19 7.69 -15.93
N ARG A 484 23.47 8.08 -17.00
CA ARG A 484 22.16 8.76 -16.92
C ARG A 484 21.10 7.87 -16.28
N THR A 485 20.96 6.64 -16.77
CA THR A 485 20.01 5.66 -16.23
C THR A 485 20.30 5.37 -14.75
N ARG A 486 21.58 5.29 -14.38
CA ARG A 486 21.98 5.15 -12.98
C ARG A 486 21.68 6.39 -12.15
N ALA A 487 21.95 7.59 -12.67
CA ALA A 487 21.64 8.85 -11.99
C ALA A 487 20.15 8.97 -11.68
N ILE A 488 19.27 8.60 -12.62
CA ILE A 488 17.82 8.54 -12.39
C ILE A 488 17.50 7.51 -11.28
N ALA A 489 18.10 6.32 -11.33
CA ALA A 489 17.87 5.27 -10.33
C ALA A 489 18.30 5.68 -8.91
N THR A 490 19.35 6.50 -8.74
CA THR A 490 19.76 6.99 -7.40
C THR A 490 18.72 7.89 -6.72
N SER A 491 17.76 8.48 -7.47
CA SER A 491 16.66 9.24 -6.88
C SER A 491 15.79 8.39 -5.93
N ASN A 492 15.72 7.08 -6.15
CA ASN A 492 15.02 6.11 -5.31
C ASN A 492 15.78 5.74 -4.03
N LEU A 493 17.05 6.14 -3.84
CA LEU A 493 17.77 5.87 -2.58
C LEU A 493 17.08 6.51 -1.36
N ARG A 494 16.36 7.61 -1.57
CA ARG A 494 15.55 8.27 -0.53
C ARG A 494 14.45 7.36 0.02
N THR A 495 13.78 6.56 -0.82
CA THR A 495 12.73 5.64 -0.36
C THR A 495 13.32 4.45 0.37
N ARG A 496 14.46 3.91 -0.09
CA ARG A 496 15.16 2.82 0.60
C ARG A 496 15.64 3.22 1.99
N ALA A 497 16.11 4.46 2.15
CA ALA A 497 16.54 5.01 3.44
C ALA A 497 15.41 5.11 4.49
N ASN A 498 14.16 4.83 4.14
CA ASN A 498 13.06 4.72 5.12
C ASN A 498 12.97 3.32 5.76
N ASN A 499 13.46 2.28 5.09
CA ASN A 499 13.46 0.90 5.57
C ASN A 499 14.92 0.48 5.87
N ILE A 500 15.39 0.83 7.07
CA ILE A 500 16.75 0.51 7.51
C ILE A 500 16.69 -0.68 8.47
N TYR A 501 17.39 -1.74 8.12
CA TYR A 501 17.63 -2.90 8.97
C TYR A 501 19.00 -2.75 9.62
N ILE A 502 19.07 -3.00 10.92
CA ILE A 502 20.33 -2.97 11.67
C ILE A 502 20.68 -4.41 11.98
N SER A 503 21.86 -4.79 11.53
CA SER A 503 22.43 -6.09 11.80
C SER A 503 23.43 -5.94 12.93
N SER A 504 22.93 -6.11 14.16
CA SER A 504 23.72 -6.09 15.39
C SER A 504 23.78 -7.48 16.00
N GLU A 505 24.86 -7.77 16.71
CA GLU A 505 24.87 -8.90 17.64
C GLU A 505 24.04 -8.61 18.91
N ASP A 506 23.83 -9.66 19.71
CA ASP A 506 23.25 -9.56 21.05
C ASP A 506 24.11 -8.67 21.95
N ILE A 507 23.47 -8.04 22.95
CA ILE A 507 24.12 -7.10 23.87
C ILE A 507 25.22 -7.83 24.63
N ARG A 508 26.47 -7.40 24.45
CA ARG A 508 27.63 -7.86 25.21
C ARG A 508 27.96 -6.78 26.25
N ASP A 509 27.79 -7.10 27.53
CA ASP A 509 28.10 -6.22 28.67
C ASP A 509 29.53 -6.44 29.18
N ASP A 510 30.51 -6.63 28.28
CA ASP A 510 31.91 -6.77 28.63
C ASP A 510 32.70 -5.47 28.40
N GLU A 511 33.76 -5.25 29.18
CA GLU A 511 34.55 -4.02 29.09
C GLU A 511 35.40 -3.91 27.81
N GLU A 512 35.41 -4.96 26.99
CA GLU A 512 36.22 -5.05 25.77
C GLU A 512 35.51 -4.53 24.52
N HIS A 513 34.17 -4.55 24.47
CA HIS A 513 33.39 -4.16 23.29
C HIS A 513 32.71 -2.79 23.44
N PHE A 514 32.62 -2.06 22.33
CA PHE A 514 31.96 -0.76 22.25
C PHE A 514 30.59 -0.87 21.58
N THR A 515 29.64 -0.06 22.06
CA THR A 515 28.35 0.17 21.40
C THR A 515 28.38 1.45 20.59
N TYR A 516 28.10 1.36 19.29
CA TYR A 516 28.10 2.51 18.40
C TYR A 516 26.68 3.04 18.20
N ILE A 517 26.51 4.35 18.30
CA ILE A 517 25.22 5.02 18.05
C ILE A 517 25.36 5.86 16.78
N MET A 518 24.65 5.46 15.72
CA MET A 518 24.57 6.16 14.45
C MET A 518 23.38 7.12 14.44
N PRO A 519 23.58 8.45 14.24
CA PRO A 519 22.47 9.38 14.04
C PRO A 519 21.77 9.14 12.69
N LYS A 520 20.43 9.04 12.71
CA LYS A 520 19.65 8.72 11.51
C LYS A 520 19.73 9.81 10.44
N ASN A 521 19.91 11.08 10.81
CA ASN A 521 19.98 12.17 9.85
C ASN A 521 21.19 12.05 8.91
N ILE A 522 22.37 11.74 9.45
CA ILE A 522 23.58 11.59 8.65
C ILE A 522 23.61 10.28 7.88
N LEU A 523 23.11 9.17 8.47
CA LEU A 523 22.99 7.90 7.74
C LEU A 523 22.04 8.03 6.53
N LYS A 524 20.86 8.63 6.72
CA LYS A 524 19.92 8.87 5.61
C LYS A 524 20.57 9.72 4.53
N ARG A 525 21.30 10.77 4.90
CA ARG A 525 21.97 11.63 3.93
C ARG A 525 23.07 10.87 3.19
N PHE A 526 23.90 10.10 3.88
CA PHE A 526 24.95 9.26 3.29
C PHE A 526 24.38 8.28 2.26
N ILE A 527 23.27 7.61 2.58
CA ILE A 527 22.55 6.75 1.62
C ILE A 527 22.07 7.54 0.39
N THR A 528 21.50 8.73 0.59
CA THR A 528 20.93 9.52 -0.51
C THR A 528 21.95 10.16 -1.45
N ILE A 529 23.21 10.31 -1.02
CA ILE A 529 24.27 10.85 -1.87
C ILE A 529 25.03 9.77 -2.64
N ALA A 530 24.85 8.49 -2.30
CA ALA A 530 25.61 7.38 -2.86
C ALA A 530 25.14 6.95 -4.27
N ASP A 531 25.84 5.96 -4.84
CA ASP A 531 25.44 5.24 -6.05
C ASP A 531 24.95 3.83 -5.71
N LEU A 532 24.13 3.22 -6.56
CA LEU A 532 23.58 1.87 -6.34
C LEU A 532 24.57 0.74 -6.61
N ARG A 533 25.68 1.00 -7.32
CA ARG A 533 26.68 0.00 -7.71
C ARG A 533 28.08 0.36 -7.27
N VAL A 534 28.48 1.61 -7.47
CA VAL A 534 29.80 2.11 -7.10
C VAL A 534 29.83 2.37 -5.60
N GLN A 535 30.85 1.85 -4.93
CA GLN A 535 31.04 2.08 -3.50
C GLN A 535 31.37 3.54 -3.20
N VAL A 536 30.78 4.06 -2.13
CA VAL A 536 31.03 5.38 -1.57
C VAL A 536 31.38 5.21 -0.11
N ALA A 537 32.42 5.89 0.36
CA ALA A 537 32.91 5.82 1.73
C ALA A 537 33.03 7.20 2.41
N GLY A 538 33.07 7.18 3.74
CA GLY A 538 33.40 8.32 4.57
C GLY A 538 34.02 7.88 5.90
N TYR A 539 34.82 8.75 6.51
CA TYR A 539 35.38 8.49 7.84
C TYR A 539 34.38 8.86 8.93
N LEU A 540 34.37 8.09 10.02
CA LEU A 540 33.50 8.29 11.17
C LEU A 540 34.28 8.96 12.28
N TYR A 541 33.74 10.05 12.82
CA TYR A 541 34.28 10.73 14.00
C TYR A 541 33.19 10.91 15.04
N GLY A 542 33.55 10.84 16.31
CA GLY A 542 32.60 10.98 17.40
C GLY A 542 33.26 11.11 18.76
N THR A 543 32.45 10.92 19.79
CA THR A 543 32.88 10.96 21.19
C THR A 543 32.01 10.05 22.03
N SER A 544 32.54 9.53 23.13
CA SER A 544 31.71 8.94 24.17
C SER A 544 30.90 10.00 24.92
N PRO A 545 29.67 9.69 25.37
CA PRO A 545 28.94 10.56 26.27
C PRO A 545 29.66 10.63 27.64
N PRO A 546 29.48 11.72 28.41
CA PRO A 546 30.25 11.94 29.66
C PRO A 546 30.05 10.86 30.73
N ASP A 547 28.91 10.18 30.69
CA ASP A 547 28.47 9.17 31.65
C ASP A 547 28.93 7.74 31.29
N ASN A 548 29.23 7.45 30.02
CA ASN A 548 29.57 6.09 29.59
C ASN A 548 30.62 6.05 28.47
N LYS A 549 31.83 5.58 28.80
CA LYS A 549 32.95 5.45 27.86
C LYS A 549 32.82 4.29 26.86
N GLN A 550 31.99 3.30 27.14
CA GLN A 550 31.75 2.15 26.25
C GLN A 550 30.78 2.48 25.11
N ILE A 551 30.05 3.59 25.24
CA ILE A 551 29.20 4.10 24.17
C ILE A 551 30.01 5.04 23.29
N LYS A 552 29.89 4.87 21.97
CA LYS A 552 30.52 5.71 20.95
C LYS A 552 29.43 6.37 20.12
N GLU A 553 29.20 7.66 20.35
CA GLU A 553 28.24 8.42 19.56
C GLU A 553 28.93 8.99 18.31
N VAL A 554 28.49 8.55 17.13
CA VAL A 554 28.97 9.14 15.88
C VAL A 554 28.44 10.57 15.79
N LYS A 555 29.35 11.54 15.66
CA LYS A 555 29.02 12.98 15.53
C LYS A 555 29.18 13.47 14.10
N ALA A 556 30.07 12.88 13.32
CA ALA A 556 30.34 13.32 11.97
C ALA A 556 30.66 12.17 11.00
N ILE A 557 30.24 12.34 9.75
CA ILE A 557 30.76 11.60 8.59
C ILE A 557 31.61 12.58 7.77
N VAL A 558 32.88 12.26 7.58
CA VAL A 558 33.82 13.06 6.81
C VAL A 558 33.95 12.47 5.40
N MET A 559 33.48 13.19 4.40
CA MET A 559 33.67 12.85 3.00
C MET A 559 35.06 13.30 2.56
N VAL A 560 35.82 12.39 1.97
CA VAL A 560 37.15 12.67 1.41
C VAL A 560 37.16 12.43 -0.11
N PRO A 561 38.10 13.03 -0.86
CA PRO A 561 38.32 12.69 -2.26
C PRO A 561 38.46 11.18 -2.41
N GLN A 562 37.69 10.54 -3.28
CA GLN A 562 37.67 9.08 -3.41
C GLN A 562 37.31 8.65 -4.83
N VAL A 563 37.79 7.46 -5.21
CA VAL A 563 37.42 6.78 -6.45
C VAL A 563 36.87 5.41 -6.08
N GLY A 564 35.54 5.28 -6.16
CA GLY A 564 34.85 4.02 -5.95
C GLY A 564 34.80 3.17 -7.21
N ASN A 565 34.75 1.85 -7.02
CA ASN A 565 34.39 0.86 -8.01
C ASN A 565 33.26 -0.04 -7.48
N THR A 566 32.88 -1.08 -8.22
CA THR A 566 31.85 -2.03 -7.77
C THR A 566 32.36 -2.94 -6.65
N ARG A 567 33.68 -3.12 -6.54
CA ARG A 567 34.32 -3.99 -5.57
C ARG A 567 35.06 -3.20 -4.50
N ASP A 568 35.97 -2.33 -4.89
CA ASP A 568 36.84 -1.59 -3.98
C ASP A 568 36.57 -0.08 -4.00
N ILE A 569 37.20 0.61 -3.05
CA ILE A 569 37.27 2.07 -3.01
C ILE A 569 38.70 2.51 -2.74
N GLN A 570 39.16 3.46 -3.54
CA GLN A 570 40.44 4.12 -3.33
C GLN A 570 40.22 5.38 -2.50
N LEU A 571 40.90 5.41 -1.35
CA LEU A 571 40.91 6.55 -0.42
C LEU A 571 42.31 7.18 -0.40
N PRO A 572 42.41 8.46 -0.02
CA PRO A 572 43.69 9.11 0.16
C PRO A 572 44.47 8.52 1.33
N ARG A 573 45.79 8.73 1.34
CA ARG A 573 46.68 8.13 2.35
C ARG A 573 46.60 8.83 3.71
N ASN A 574 46.46 10.14 3.70
CA ASN A 574 46.40 10.96 4.91
C ASN A 574 44.96 11.04 5.45
N LEU A 575 44.82 11.21 6.76
CA LEU A 575 43.52 11.50 7.37
C LEU A 575 43.10 12.96 7.12
N PRO A 576 41.79 13.25 7.13
CA PRO A 576 41.27 14.61 6.97
C PRO A 576 41.65 15.51 8.14
N GLU A 577 41.95 16.78 7.84
CA GLU A 577 42.39 17.78 8.80
C GLU A 577 41.35 18.91 8.92
N ASN A 578 40.91 19.19 10.15
CA ASN A 578 40.09 20.34 10.51
C ASN A 578 40.18 20.58 12.03
N ASP A 579 40.12 21.84 12.48
CA ASP A 579 40.23 22.20 13.90
C ASP A 579 39.17 21.54 14.78
N ILE A 580 37.95 21.35 14.26
CA ILE A 580 36.85 20.70 14.97
C ILE A 580 37.11 19.20 15.12
N LEU A 581 37.72 18.56 14.11
CA LEU A 581 38.04 17.13 14.16
C LEU A 581 39.05 16.80 15.26
N ASN A 582 39.93 17.74 15.64
CA ASN A 582 40.87 17.55 16.75
C ASN A 582 40.17 17.34 18.11
N SER A 583 38.92 17.76 18.25
CA SER A 583 38.11 17.55 19.45
C SER A 583 37.32 16.23 19.45
N LEU A 584 37.36 15.49 18.34
CA LEU A 584 36.66 14.22 18.15
C LEU A 584 37.66 13.07 18.05
N GLU A 585 37.26 11.86 18.44
CA GLU A 585 38.06 10.65 18.17
C GLU A 585 37.60 9.96 16.88
N PRO A 586 38.52 9.38 16.10
CA PRO A 586 38.15 8.55 14.95
C PRO A 586 37.46 7.27 15.44
N LEU A 587 36.32 6.95 14.83
CA LEU A 587 35.53 5.75 15.11
C LEU A 587 35.56 4.75 13.94
N GLY A 588 36.40 4.99 12.93
CA GLY A 588 36.59 4.13 11.77
C GLY A 588 36.01 4.72 10.49
N TRP A 589 35.37 3.89 9.66
CA TRP A 589 34.84 4.31 8.37
C TRP A 589 33.52 3.61 8.02
N ILE A 590 32.75 4.24 7.15
CA ILE A 590 31.49 3.74 6.61
C ILE A 590 31.58 3.67 5.09
N HIS A 591 31.06 2.62 4.47
CA HIS A 591 30.98 2.52 3.02
C HIS A 591 29.72 1.81 2.54
N THR A 592 29.33 2.07 1.29
CA THR A 592 28.20 1.41 0.63
C THR A 592 28.66 0.19 -0.15
N SER A 593 27.82 -0.85 -0.16
CA SER A 593 28.05 -2.07 -0.93
C SER A 593 26.82 -2.44 -1.74
N ALA A 594 27.06 -2.90 -2.97
CA ALA A 594 26.03 -3.37 -3.88
C ALA A 594 25.79 -4.87 -3.68
N GLY A 595 24.64 -5.24 -3.13
CA GLY A 595 24.29 -6.63 -2.90
C GLY A 595 23.67 -6.86 -1.53
N ASN A 596 23.47 -8.15 -1.20
CA ASN A 596 22.98 -8.56 0.10
C ASN A 596 24.10 -8.43 1.14
N GLU A 597 23.69 -8.24 2.40
CA GLU A 597 24.62 -8.24 3.53
C GLU A 597 25.34 -9.59 3.66
N THR A 598 26.65 -9.53 3.89
CA THR A 598 27.48 -10.71 4.18
C THR A 598 27.46 -11.05 5.67
N SER A 599 27.59 -12.35 6.00
CA SER A 599 27.69 -12.82 7.38
C SER A 599 29.10 -12.70 7.97
N TYR A 600 30.03 -12.11 7.23
CA TYR A 600 31.44 -11.93 7.59
C TYR A 600 31.95 -10.62 6.98
N MET A 601 33.03 -10.07 7.54
CA MET A 601 33.74 -8.91 7.01
C MET A 601 34.46 -9.27 5.71
N ALA A 602 34.23 -8.52 4.63
CA ALA A 602 34.80 -8.84 3.32
C ALA A 602 36.33 -8.71 3.32
N ALA A 603 37.03 -9.48 2.48
CA ALA A 603 38.49 -9.43 2.38
C ALA A 603 39.04 -8.02 2.13
N GLN A 604 38.32 -7.24 1.32
CA GLN A 604 38.66 -5.84 1.03
C GLN A 604 38.49 -4.94 2.25
N ASP A 605 37.41 -5.11 3.01
CA ASP A 605 37.15 -4.35 4.24
C ASP A 605 38.22 -4.67 5.30
N VAL A 606 38.54 -5.95 5.49
CA VAL A 606 39.61 -6.42 6.39
C VAL A 606 40.94 -5.78 6.01
N THR A 607 41.29 -5.81 4.72
CA THR A 607 42.56 -5.26 4.22
C THR A 607 42.61 -3.74 4.36
N GLN A 608 41.54 -3.04 3.99
CA GLN A 608 41.47 -1.58 4.05
C GLN A 608 41.54 -1.09 5.50
N HIS A 609 40.79 -1.72 6.40
CA HIS A 609 40.78 -1.36 7.81
C HIS A 609 42.15 -1.63 8.46
N ALA A 610 42.78 -2.78 8.19
CA ALA A 610 44.11 -3.10 8.69
C ALA A 610 45.18 -2.11 8.21
N ARG A 611 45.12 -1.71 6.93
CA ARG A 611 46.05 -0.72 6.36
C ARG A 611 45.91 0.65 7.00
N LEU A 612 44.68 1.11 7.25
CA LEU A 612 44.42 2.39 7.92
C LEU A 612 44.94 2.37 9.36
N MET A 613 44.70 1.28 10.09
CA MET A 613 45.20 1.09 11.45
C MET A 613 46.74 1.02 11.52
N ASN A 614 47.38 0.39 10.54
CA ASN A 614 48.84 0.34 10.46
C ASN A 614 49.48 1.68 10.03
N GLN A 615 48.75 2.52 9.30
CA GLN A 615 49.24 3.82 8.83
C GLN A 615 49.06 4.94 9.85
N HIS A 616 48.03 4.85 10.71
CA HIS A 616 47.61 5.94 11.58
C HIS A 616 47.50 5.49 13.02
N GLU A 617 48.39 5.99 13.90
CA GLU A 617 48.38 5.67 15.34
C GLU A 617 47.08 6.05 16.07
N SER A 618 46.29 6.97 15.49
CA SER A 618 45.00 7.37 16.03
C SER A 618 43.90 6.31 15.88
N TRP A 619 44.10 5.30 15.03
CA TRP A 619 43.16 4.20 14.82
C TRP A 619 43.50 3.05 15.77
N ASP A 620 42.58 2.73 16.67
CA ASP A 620 42.73 1.71 17.70
C ASP A 620 41.55 0.71 17.67
N LYS A 621 41.41 -0.12 18.71
CA LYS A 621 40.33 -1.10 18.83
C LYS A 621 38.89 -0.51 18.80
N LYS A 622 38.73 0.81 18.91
CA LYS A 622 37.42 1.50 18.85
C LYS A 622 37.02 1.81 17.41
N THR A 623 37.89 1.62 16.42
CA THR A 623 37.54 1.90 15.02
C THR A 623 36.79 0.72 14.42
N VAL A 624 35.70 1.00 13.72
CA VAL A 624 34.87 -0.01 13.03
C VAL A 624 34.76 0.25 11.54
N THR A 625 34.45 -0.81 10.80
CA THR A 625 33.95 -0.72 9.43
C THR A 625 32.44 -0.84 9.44
N MET A 626 31.73 0.20 9.05
CA MET A 626 30.28 0.17 8.87
C MET A 626 29.93 -0.06 7.40
N THR A 627 29.19 -1.12 7.10
CA THR A 627 28.81 -1.47 5.73
C THR A 627 27.32 -1.21 5.52
N VAL A 628 27.02 -0.40 4.50
CA VAL A 628 25.66 -0.04 4.06
C VAL A 628 25.32 -0.86 2.81
N SER A 629 24.61 -1.97 2.99
CA SER A 629 24.23 -2.87 1.89
C SER A 629 22.89 -2.46 1.27
N PHE A 630 22.86 -2.28 -0.05
CA PHE A 630 21.65 -1.92 -0.78
C PHE A 630 20.84 -3.14 -1.25
N THR A 631 19.75 -3.42 -0.52
CA THR A 631 18.74 -4.43 -0.89
C THR A 631 17.59 -3.77 -1.66
N PRO A 632 16.89 -4.47 -2.58
CA PRO A 632 15.70 -3.90 -3.22
C PRO A 632 14.65 -3.45 -2.19
N GLY A 633 14.37 -2.14 -2.14
CA GLY A 633 13.36 -1.55 -1.24
C GLY A 633 13.82 -1.25 0.19
N SER A 634 15.06 -1.59 0.57
CA SER A 634 15.58 -1.37 1.92
C SER A 634 17.11 -1.19 1.95
N VAL A 635 17.64 -0.92 3.14
CA VAL A 635 19.07 -0.84 3.40
C VAL A 635 19.39 -1.68 4.63
N SER A 636 20.45 -2.49 4.58
CA SER A 636 21.02 -3.11 5.79
C SER A 636 22.27 -2.35 6.22
N LEU A 637 22.43 -2.15 7.52
CA LEU A 637 23.60 -1.54 8.13
C LEU A 637 24.21 -2.53 9.12
N SER A 638 25.48 -2.86 8.92
CA SER A 638 26.28 -3.66 9.86
C SER A 638 27.53 -2.88 10.29
N ALA A 639 28.05 -3.19 11.49
CA ALA A 639 29.32 -2.66 11.98
C ALA A 639 30.24 -3.83 12.32
N TRP A 640 31.50 -3.73 11.91
CA TRP A 640 32.52 -4.77 12.08
C TRP A 640 33.76 -4.20 12.76
N SER A 641 34.19 -4.84 13.85
CA SER A 641 35.50 -4.62 14.46
C SER A 641 36.50 -5.63 13.91
N LEU A 642 37.75 -5.20 13.74
CA LEU A 642 38.81 -6.06 13.23
C LEU A 642 39.43 -6.88 14.37
N THR A 643 39.56 -8.18 14.20
CA THR A 643 40.21 -9.04 15.19
C THR A 643 41.74 -8.98 15.04
N PRO A 644 42.52 -9.34 16.07
CA PRO A 644 43.98 -9.36 15.96
C PRO A 644 44.51 -10.23 14.81
N SER A 645 43.85 -11.36 14.52
CA SER A 645 44.19 -12.22 13.37
C SER A 645 43.80 -11.58 12.04
N GLY A 646 42.69 -10.83 12.00
CA GLY A 646 42.30 -10.03 10.83
C GLY A 646 43.27 -8.90 10.54
N TYR A 647 43.80 -8.25 11.59
CA TYR A 647 44.81 -7.20 11.46
C TYR A 647 46.10 -7.72 10.82
N THR A 648 46.66 -8.81 11.34
CA THR A 648 47.91 -9.37 10.80
C THR A 648 47.75 -9.80 9.35
N TRP A 649 46.66 -10.51 9.02
CA TRP A 649 46.38 -10.93 7.65
C TRP A 649 46.14 -9.73 6.72
N GLY A 650 45.31 -8.77 7.12
CA GLY A 650 44.95 -7.61 6.31
C GLY A 650 46.13 -6.67 6.04
N ALA A 651 47.05 -6.51 7.00
CA ALA A 651 48.25 -5.69 6.82
C ALA A 651 49.22 -6.29 5.80
N GLU A 652 49.28 -7.62 5.70
CA GLU A 652 50.15 -8.35 4.77
C GLU A 652 49.52 -8.58 3.39
N ASN A 653 48.19 -8.51 3.28
CA ASN A 653 47.49 -8.80 2.03
C ASN A 653 47.85 -7.78 0.92
N LYS A 654 48.23 -8.32 -0.25
CA LYS A 654 48.58 -7.54 -1.46
C LYS A 654 47.57 -7.72 -2.60
N ASP A 655 46.78 -8.79 -2.58
CA ASP A 655 45.76 -9.03 -3.60
C ASP A 655 44.44 -8.38 -3.21
N MET A 656 44.13 -7.26 -3.89
CA MET A 656 42.88 -6.51 -3.74
C MET A 656 41.86 -6.83 -4.83
N SER A 657 42.22 -7.72 -5.77
CA SER A 657 41.45 -8.00 -6.98
C SER A 657 40.55 -9.23 -6.85
N SER A 658 40.99 -10.22 -6.06
CA SER A 658 40.27 -11.47 -5.81
C SER A 658 39.30 -11.35 -4.65
N ASP A 659 38.12 -11.96 -4.76
CA ASP A 659 37.14 -12.03 -3.67
C ASP A 659 37.59 -12.98 -2.55
N GLN A 660 38.48 -13.93 -2.85
CA GLN A 660 39.11 -14.84 -1.90
C GLN A 660 40.65 -14.83 -2.09
N PRO A 661 41.35 -13.80 -1.59
CA PRO A 661 42.80 -13.76 -1.64
C PRO A 661 43.43 -14.90 -0.83
N SER A 662 44.69 -15.21 -1.11
CA SER A 662 45.41 -16.27 -0.40
C SER A 662 45.38 -16.08 1.13
N GLY A 663 44.99 -17.12 1.85
CA GLY A 663 44.85 -17.10 3.31
C GLY A 663 43.54 -16.49 3.83
N PHE A 664 42.68 -15.94 2.96
CA PHE A 664 41.37 -15.48 3.36
C PHE A 664 40.40 -16.67 3.52
N ASN A 665 39.75 -16.78 4.67
CA ASN A 665 38.67 -17.73 4.92
C ASN A 665 37.54 -17.03 5.67
N PRO A 666 36.30 -16.99 5.12
CA PRO A 666 35.13 -16.41 5.80
C PRO A 666 34.88 -16.95 7.22
N GLY A 667 35.27 -18.20 7.51
CA GLY A 667 35.12 -18.82 8.84
C GLY A 667 36.27 -18.56 9.82
N ALA A 668 37.32 -17.84 9.42
CA ALA A 668 38.50 -17.60 10.27
C ALA A 668 38.32 -16.48 11.30
N GLY A 669 37.17 -15.79 11.30
CA GLY A 669 36.87 -14.75 12.30
C GLY A 669 37.78 -13.52 12.19
N PHE A 670 38.11 -13.07 10.99
CA PHE A 670 38.95 -11.86 10.78
C PHE A 670 38.25 -10.55 11.18
N GLY A 671 36.93 -10.56 11.28
CA GLY A 671 36.16 -9.47 11.84
C GLY A 671 35.02 -10.01 12.69
N GLU A 672 34.65 -9.24 13.70
CA GLU A 672 33.53 -9.53 14.61
C GLU A 672 32.47 -8.44 14.48
N LYS A 673 31.19 -8.82 14.59
CA LYS A 673 30.10 -7.83 14.54
C LYS A 673 30.07 -7.02 15.81
N SER A 674 29.97 -5.70 15.67
CA SER A 674 29.86 -4.77 16.79
C SER A 674 28.41 -4.38 17.06
N GLN A 675 28.12 -3.99 18.29
CA GLN A 675 26.80 -3.51 18.66
C GLN A 675 26.54 -2.13 18.05
N LEU A 676 25.44 -2.02 17.30
CA LEU A 676 25.08 -0.80 16.57
C LEU A 676 23.62 -0.42 16.84
N LEU A 677 23.40 0.85 17.14
CA LEU A 677 22.08 1.41 17.39
C LEU A 677 21.85 2.63 16.49
N LEU A 678 20.63 2.76 15.97
CA LEU A 678 20.19 3.93 15.21
C LEU A 678 19.40 4.87 16.12
N SER A 679 19.78 6.14 16.18
CA SER A 679 19.13 7.12 17.05
C SER A 679 18.54 8.29 16.27
N ASP A 680 17.28 8.61 16.62
CA ASP A 680 16.57 9.82 16.19
C ASP A 680 16.75 11.00 17.18
N ARG A 681 17.40 10.76 18.34
CA ARG A 681 17.56 11.76 19.41
C ARG A 681 18.81 12.63 19.22
N ILE A 682 19.85 12.08 18.59
CA ILE A 682 21.08 12.80 18.29
C ILE A 682 21.11 13.20 16.81
N ARG A 683 21.83 14.27 16.49
CA ARG A 683 22.08 14.72 15.12
C ARG A 683 23.58 14.76 14.88
N GLY A 684 24.01 14.20 13.75
CA GLY A 684 25.37 14.35 13.26
C GLY A 684 25.50 15.47 12.23
N MET A 685 26.74 15.76 11.85
CA MET A 685 27.14 16.68 10.79
C MET A 685 27.98 15.99 9.71
N PHE A 686 28.23 16.69 8.60
CA PHE A 686 29.18 16.24 7.59
C PHE A 686 30.34 17.21 7.48
N PHE A 687 31.50 16.66 7.17
CA PHE A 687 32.63 17.42 6.64
C PHE A 687 32.82 17.03 5.17
N VAL A 688 33.15 18.00 4.34
CA VAL A 688 33.36 17.83 2.90
C VAL A 688 34.66 18.53 2.50
N PRO A 689 35.31 18.13 1.40
CA PRO A 689 36.48 18.84 0.90
C PRO A 689 36.15 20.30 0.58
N ASP A 690 37.11 21.22 0.72
CA ASP A 690 36.90 22.66 0.50
C ASP A 690 36.40 23.00 -0.92
N ASP A 691 36.76 22.17 -1.91
CA ASP A 691 36.28 22.29 -3.29
C ASP A 691 34.94 21.58 -3.54
N GLU A 692 34.28 21.10 -2.48
CA GLU A 692 33.06 20.28 -2.43
C GLU A 692 33.16 18.92 -3.17
N ARG A 693 34.33 18.58 -3.75
CA ARG A 693 34.52 17.42 -4.65
C ARG A 693 35.08 16.23 -3.92
N TRP A 694 34.17 15.39 -3.43
CA TRP A 694 34.55 14.10 -2.86
C TRP A 694 34.57 12.98 -3.92
N ASN A 695 33.69 13.00 -4.94
CA ASN A 695 33.65 11.94 -5.95
C ASN A 695 34.55 12.26 -7.15
N TRP A 696 35.57 11.42 -7.41
CA TRP A 696 36.50 11.58 -8.54
C TRP A 696 36.28 10.59 -9.68
N SER A 697 35.23 9.75 -9.65
CA SER A 697 34.97 8.72 -10.67
C SER A 697 34.83 9.25 -12.11
N PHE A 698 34.39 10.50 -12.31
CA PHE A 698 34.25 11.10 -13.65
C PHE A 698 35.38 12.08 -14.02
N MET A 699 36.33 12.32 -13.12
CA MET A 699 37.40 13.32 -13.29
C MET A 699 38.78 12.70 -13.56
N GLY A 700 38.86 11.37 -13.69
CA GLY A 700 40.04 10.69 -14.21
C GLY A 700 41.34 11.01 -13.47
N SER A 701 42.39 11.32 -14.25
CA SER A 701 43.81 11.41 -13.86
C SER A 701 44.18 12.37 -12.73
N GLY A 702 43.26 13.20 -12.23
CA GLY A 702 43.52 14.13 -11.12
C GLY A 702 43.49 13.51 -9.72
N PHE A 703 43.00 12.28 -9.55
CA PHE A 703 42.93 11.66 -8.22
C PHE A 703 44.31 11.37 -7.60
N GLY A 704 45.31 11.02 -8.42
CA GLY A 704 46.64 10.63 -7.92
C GLY A 704 47.36 11.71 -7.10
N ASP A 705 47.11 12.99 -7.43
CA ASP A 705 47.66 14.13 -6.68
C ASP A 705 46.93 14.32 -5.34
N LYS A 706 45.61 14.09 -5.33
CA LYS A 706 44.79 14.14 -4.11
C LYS A 706 45.05 12.95 -3.19
N GLU A 707 45.38 11.78 -3.74
CA GLU A 707 45.70 10.57 -2.98
C GLU A 707 46.90 10.76 -2.05
N LYS A 708 47.91 11.51 -2.52
CA LYS A 708 49.18 11.74 -1.81
C LYS A 708 49.21 13.05 -0.99
N GLY A 709 48.28 13.97 -1.27
CA GLY A 709 48.23 15.29 -0.66
C GLY A 709 47.65 15.31 0.76
N ARG A 710 47.70 16.48 1.40
CA ARG A 710 46.92 16.78 2.62
C ARG A 710 45.45 16.99 2.24
N ILE A 711 44.55 16.67 3.17
CA ILE A 711 43.11 16.73 2.93
C ILE A 711 42.51 17.70 3.93
N TYR A 712 42.21 18.90 3.45
CA TYR A 712 41.44 19.87 4.20
C TYR A 712 39.95 19.63 3.96
N VAL A 713 39.19 19.68 5.04
CA VAL A 713 37.74 19.51 5.02
C VAL A 713 37.10 20.57 5.88
N ASP A 714 35.88 20.96 5.52
CA ASP A 714 35.07 21.91 6.26
C ASP A 714 33.65 21.40 6.47
N VAL A 715 32.96 21.96 7.46
CA VAL A 715 31.56 21.62 7.75
C VAL A 715 30.70 22.01 6.55
N GLY A 716 30.05 21.02 5.94
CA GLY A 716 29.29 21.25 4.72
C GLY A 716 28.28 20.17 4.42
N VAL A 717 27.55 20.35 3.32
CA VAL A 717 26.53 19.39 2.88
C VAL A 717 27.07 18.62 1.68
N PRO A 718 27.27 17.30 1.79
CA PRO A 718 27.81 16.54 0.68
C PRO A 718 26.85 16.56 -0.51
N LYS A 719 27.44 16.79 -1.68
CA LYS A 719 26.78 16.73 -2.98
C LYS A 719 26.51 15.27 -3.37
N ARG A 720 25.55 15.04 -4.26
CA ARG A 720 25.18 13.68 -4.70
C ARG A 720 26.27 13.09 -5.60
N PHE A 721 26.30 11.77 -5.76
CA PHE A 721 27.28 11.09 -6.63
C PHE A 721 27.34 11.68 -8.05
N TYR A 722 26.18 11.97 -8.65
CA TYR A 722 26.03 12.52 -10.01
C TYR A 722 25.77 14.05 -10.02
N ASP A 723 26.18 14.77 -8.98
CA ASP A 723 26.10 16.24 -8.95
C ASP A 723 27.00 16.87 -10.03
N ASP A 724 26.75 18.12 -10.41
CA ASP A 724 27.47 18.75 -11.53
C ASP A 724 28.96 18.97 -11.22
N VAL A 725 29.26 19.33 -9.97
CA VAL A 725 30.63 19.48 -9.46
C VAL A 725 31.50 18.23 -9.60
N HIS A 726 30.89 17.04 -9.61
CA HIS A 726 31.61 15.77 -9.73
C HIS A 726 31.82 15.32 -11.17
N ARG A 727 31.20 16.00 -12.15
CA ARG A 727 31.21 15.58 -13.56
C ARG A 727 31.40 16.74 -14.55
N PRO A 728 32.35 17.67 -14.30
CA PRO A 728 32.52 18.89 -15.09
C PRO A 728 32.74 18.63 -16.59
N VAL A 729 33.45 17.54 -16.93
CA VAL A 729 33.74 17.14 -18.32
C VAL A 729 32.46 16.98 -19.16
N HIS A 730 31.37 16.48 -18.56
CA HIS A 730 30.10 16.30 -19.29
C HIS A 730 29.44 17.63 -19.65
N PHE A 731 29.69 18.69 -18.89
CA PHE A 731 29.13 20.02 -19.13
C PHE A 731 30.04 20.86 -20.04
N GLN A 732 31.35 20.71 -19.91
CA GLN A 732 32.32 21.35 -20.81
C GLN A 732 32.15 20.88 -22.27
N ASN A 733 32.02 19.57 -22.48
CA ASN A 733 31.75 19.02 -23.81
C ASN A 733 30.42 19.50 -24.42
N PHE A 734 29.47 19.94 -23.58
CA PHE A 734 28.19 20.48 -24.04
C PHE A 734 28.32 21.94 -24.47
N ALA A 735 29.16 22.72 -23.75
CA ALA A 735 29.46 24.11 -24.12
C ALA A 735 30.24 24.20 -25.45
N GLU A 736 31.16 23.25 -25.72
CA GLU A 736 31.87 23.18 -27.01
C GLU A 736 30.96 22.84 -28.20
N LEU A 737 29.79 22.24 -27.95
CA LEU A 737 28.77 21.96 -28.98
C LEU A 737 27.89 23.19 -29.27
N GLU A 738 27.73 24.12 -28.33
CA GLU A 738 26.97 25.37 -28.56
C GLU A 738 27.73 26.39 -29.43
N ASP A 739 29.06 26.32 -29.50
CA ASP A 739 29.89 27.20 -30.34
C ASP A 739 29.80 26.89 -31.85
N VAL A 740 29.10 25.81 -32.24
CA VAL A 740 28.88 25.42 -33.65
C VAL A 740 27.43 25.73 -34.08
N TRP A 741 27.14 27.01 -34.29
CA TRP A 741 26.04 27.60 -35.08
C TRP A 741 24.59 27.30 -34.66
N VAL A 742 23.80 28.36 -34.37
CA VAL A 742 22.92 29.06 -35.34
C VAL A 742 22.36 30.31 -34.64
N ASP A 743 22.56 31.47 -35.29
CA ASP A 743 21.87 32.74 -35.02
C ASP A 743 20.35 32.51 -35.03
N ARG A 744 19.71 32.38 -33.85
CA ARG A 744 18.26 32.48 -33.72
C ARG A 744 17.97 33.81 -33.06
N SER A 745 17.44 34.74 -33.85
CA SER A 745 16.82 35.96 -33.35
C SER A 745 15.77 35.59 -32.30
N ASP A 746 16.03 35.99 -31.06
CA ASP A 746 15.16 35.80 -29.92
C ASP A 746 13.88 36.63 -30.12
N ASN A 747 12.76 35.95 -30.40
CA ASN A 747 11.47 36.58 -30.73
C ASN A 747 10.45 36.44 -29.59
N LEU A 748 10.91 36.31 -28.35
CA LEU A 748 10.06 36.30 -27.15
C LEU A 748 10.76 37.06 -26.02
N ALA A 749 10.66 38.38 -26.08
CA ALA A 749 10.70 39.26 -24.91
C ALA A 749 9.27 39.42 -24.36
#